data_AF-A0A4Y1WSA9-F1
#
_entry.id   AF-A0A4Y1WSA9-F1
#
_cell.length_a   1.000
_cell.length_b   1.000
_cell.length_c   1.000
_cell.angle_alpha   90.00
_cell.angle_beta   90.00
_cell.angle_gamma   90.00
#
_symmetry.space_group_name_H-M   'P 1'
#
loop_
_entity.id
_entity.type
_entity.pdbx_description
1 polymer ?
#
loop_
_entity_poly.entity_id
_entity_poly.type
_entity_poly.pdbx_seq_one_letter_code
_entity_poly.pdbx_strand_id
1 'polypeptide(L)'
;MGKITIRDVAREAGVSISLVSLVMNAKRDAEGNLDCNVNKDTARRIAEVAKRLGYRPNKAAASLRSGRFYTIGMVTSDIANQFFADIARYIENIAHNYNYTVLFGSSDENAEKLDNIVDTFIGNGVEGLIVAPCSGSEEVLRKALDAGIPTVLLDRDIAGLDVGRVMLDNERAGRMGVEHLYENGYRRIEMISYTLGISSLSERERGYCEAMRRYGLEGYSQIHYTVYGHAQEDTVRIFEDAVRRGVEAFLLPTNTLALLGLQALNALNLSAPEDLALVGFDESEIFSLYKPSVTYITQSTRRLGEQSFEMLRRMIAGDDDCRSVVIEPELIVGGSTACIHPERVEAGREHAAGVAELTPRDSVLLPGTYFRHKGGWTADPQFMEQMGSSYLLAHGLGTPVEDAVTKIEIPQSGQYRIFVRTKNWTAHWADKEKHAPGAFRLRIDGRDCDTLFGTGDPEWHWQAGGTTYLTEGVHQVALHDLAGFDARCDAILFTLHDVAPDDSLETVFRLRNNLLGLPAEPEERGTFDFVVAGGGVAGMCAAIAAARQGLRVALIQDRKVLGGNNSSEVRVGLGGRLNIGAYPSLGYLLNEFGPSTKGNARTPEVYEDEKKLRAILAEERITLLLGYKVTKVNKRTPRTIESIVATDVDTYRQIVVRGPLFADCTGDATLGVLAGAEWSMGREARSKYGEPSAPDTADGMTMGASVQWYCLEADAPTAFPDIEWGLPIDERSVQIVRRGQWYWEVGMRDDQIADAEKIRDYGMYVAYSNWSYLKNRSSVRDRYANSYLGWVAHVAGKRESRRLLGEFVLREQDLMNFTIYPDGTASTSWYIDQHYPDPENSKLFPGREYLSCGHLTPLSFYPIPYRCFYSKDVDNLFMAGRNISVSHVALGTVRVMRTTAMMGEVVGMAASICSKHGALPHDVYDTRFEELRELMRRGAGRTDVPYLQVYTLIDTTAARSEEC
;
A
#
# COMPACT_ATOMS: atom_id res chain seq x y z
N MET A 1 18.57 35.55 48.29
CA MET A 1 19.77 34.85 47.75
C MET A 1 19.72 34.93 46.24
N GLY A 2 20.79 35.39 45.58
CA GLY A 2 20.83 35.51 44.12
C GLY A 2 20.78 34.12 43.44
N LYS A 3 20.08 34.03 42.31
CA LYS A 3 19.97 32.79 41.52
C LYS A 3 21.35 32.41 40.99
N ILE A 4 21.82 31.20 41.28
CA ILE A 4 23.13 30.70 40.83
C ILE A 4 23.19 30.72 39.30
N THR A 5 24.25 31.32 38.75
CA THR A 5 24.42 31.53 37.31
C THR A 5 25.47 30.59 36.72
N ILE A 6 25.51 30.49 35.38
CA ILE A 6 26.54 29.72 34.67
C ILE A 6 27.96 30.23 34.98
N ARG A 7 28.10 31.53 35.32
CA ARG A 7 29.37 32.16 35.71
C ARG A 7 29.86 31.67 37.07
N ASP A 8 28.95 31.32 37.97
CA ASP A 8 29.30 30.82 39.30
C ASP A 8 29.80 29.37 39.20
N VAL A 9 29.14 28.55 38.38
CA VAL A 9 29.62 27.20 38.05
C VAL A 9 30.99 27.22 37.36
N ALA A 10 31.20 28.11 36.40
CA ALA A 10 32.48 28.24 35.69
C ALA A 10 33.62 28.64 36.63
N ARG A 11 33.37 29.59 37.54
CA ARG A 11 34.34 30.04 38.54
C ARG A 11 34.74 28.93 39.50
N GLU A 12 33.77 28.15 39.97
CA GLU A 12 34.01 27.12 40.97
C GLU A 12 34.56 25.81 40.39
N ALA A 13 34.21 25.49 39.14
CA ALA A 13 34.79 24.37 38.41
C ALA A 13 36.16 24.71 37.76
N GLY A 14 36.61 25.97 37.83
CA GLY A 14 37.89 26.43 37.30
C GLY A 14 38.00 26.34 35.77
N VAL A 15 36.91 26.65 35.06
CA VAL A 15 36.80 26.49 33.59
C VAL A 15 36.12 27.70 32.94
N SER A 16 36.12 27.77 31.61
CA SER A 16 35.41 28.84 30.89
C SER A 16 33.88 28.65 30.93
N ILE A 17 33.13 29.75 30.81
CA ILE A 17 31.66 29.73 30.71
C ILE A 17 31.20 28.88 29.52
N SER A 18 31.91 28.96 28.40
CA SER A 18 31.62 28.18 27.19
C SER A 18 31.75 26.68 27.43
N LEU A 19 32.75 26.25 28.21
CA LEU A 19 32.95 24.84 28.54
C LEU A 19 31.85 24.30 29.48
N VAL A 20 31.43 25.11 30.46
CA VAL A 20 30.27 24.77 31.30
C VAL A 20 29.01 24.66 30.45
N SER A 21 28.78 25.60 29.51
CA SER A 21 27.62 25.53 28.63
C SER A 21 27.65 24.31 27.72
N LEU A 22 28.83 23.91 27.23
CA LEU A 22 28.99 22.75 26.37
C LEU A 22 28.65 21.46 27.13
N VAL A 23 29.17 21.30 28.36
CA VAL A 23 28.92 20.12 29.20
C VAL A 23 27.47 20.07 29.68
N MET A 24 26.87 21.20 30.05
CA MET A 24 25.48 21.24 30.53
C MET A 24 24.44 21.05 29.42
N ASN A 25 24.83 21.20 28.15
CA ASN A 25 23.98 20.98 26.97
C ASN A 25 24.35 19.72 26.16
N ALA A 26 25.34 18.93 26.62
CA ALA A 26 25.80 17.74 25.94
C ALA A 26 24.75 16.62 26.02
N LYS A 27 24.54 15.89 24.90
CA LYS A 27 23.69 14.70 24.86
C LYS A 27 24.36 13.55 25.62
N ARG A 28 23.59 12.53 25.96
CA ARG A 28 24.16 11.26 26.45
C ARG A 28 24.15 10.23 25.33
N ASP A 29 25.23 9.48 25.18
CA ASP A 29 25.30 8.33 24.26
C ASP A 29 24.48 7.13 24.79
N ALA A 30 24.36 6.08 23.99
CA ALA A 30 23.59 4.87 24.32
C ALA A 30 24.13 4.16 25.57
N GLU A 31 25.40 4.37 25.91
CA GLU A 31 26.08 3.87 27.10
C GLU A 31 26.00 4.85 28.30
N GLY A 32 25.30 5.98 28.16
CA GLY A 32 25.03 6.96 29.21
C GLY A 32 26.14 7.98 29.47
N ASN A 33 27.20 8.03 28.66
CA ASN A 33 28.28 9.01 28.75
C ASN A 33 27.91 10.33 28.08
N LEU A 34 28.51 11.44 28.51
CA LEU A 34 28.31 12.77 27.90
C LEU A 34 28.99 12.84 26.53
N ASP A 35 28.19 12.97 25.48
CA ASP A 35 28.60 13.23 24.09
C ASP A 35 29.01 14.71 23.95
N CYS A 36 30.22 14.99 24.43
CA CYS A 36 30.90 16.26 24.23
C CYS A 36 32.40 16.04 24.12
N ASN A 37 33.06 16.85 23.28
CA ASN A 37 34.50 16.76 23.02
C ASN A 37 35.30 17.39 24.19
N VAL A 38 35.02 16.92 25.41
CA VAL A 38 35.58 17.42 26.68
C VAL A 38 36.16 16.24 27.44
N ASN A 39 37.32 16.44 28.07
CA ASN A 39 37.91 15.45 28.96
C ASN A 39 36.89 14.97 30.02
N LYS A 40 36.73 13.65 30.17
CA LYS A 40 35.75 13.01 31.06
C LYS A 40 35.84 13.48 32.51
N ASP A 41 37.04 13.75 33.03
CA ASP A 41 37.24 14.24 34.39
C ASP A 41 36.79 15.70 34.55
N THR A 42 36.98 16.51 33.50
CA THR A 42 36.54 17.90 33.49
C THR A 42 35.01 17.99 33.39
N ALA A 43 34.39 17.14 32.56
CA ALA A 43 32.94 17.06 32.44
C ALA A 43 32.28 16.59 33.76
N ARG A 44 32.84 15.57 34.42
CA ARG A 44 32.41 15.13 35.76
C ARG A 44 32.50 16.26 36.78
N ARG A 45 33.63 16.97 36.84
CA ARG A 45 33.84 18.10 37.77
C ARG A 45 32.80 19.21 37.56
N ILE A 46 32.51 19.56 36.31
CA ILE A 46 31.48 20.57 35.99
C ILE A 46 30.10 20.11 36.45
N ALA A 47 29.73 18.85 36.18
CA ALA A 47 28.42 18.29 36.57
C ALA A 47 28.26 18.23 38.10
N GLU A 48 29.30 17.85 38.84
CA GLU A 48 29.30 17.82 40.30
C GLU A 48 29.17 19.22 40.91
N VAL A 49 29.93 20.21 40.39
CA VAL A 49 29.85 21.60 40.84
C VAL A 49 28.48 22.19 40.53
N ALA A 50 27.93 21.97 39.33
CA ALA A 50 26.58 22.41 38.97
C ALA A 50 25.51 21.82 39.90
N LYS A 51 25.60 20.52 40.20
CA LYS A 51 24.69 19.82 41.12
C LYS A 51 24.81 20.36 42.55
N ARG A 52 26.04 20.56 43.05
CA ARG A 52 26.30 21.08 44.41
C ARG A 52 25.78 22.50 44.58
N LEU A 53 25.96 23.35 43.58
CA LEU A 53 25.48 24.74 43.60
C LEU A 53 23.98 24.85 43.28
N GLY A 54 23.30 23.77 42.92
CA GLY A 54 21.90 23.82 42.49
C GLY A 54 21.69 24.60 41.20
N TYR A 55 22.72 24.72 40.35
CA TYR A 55 22.61 25.39 39.06
C TYR A 55 21.72 24.58 38.12
N ARG A 56 20.70 25.24 37.56
CA ARG A 56 19.87 24.70 36.48
C ARG A 56 20.06 25.56 35.23
N PRO A 57 20.31 24.97 34.05
CA PRO A 57 20.33 25.72 32.80
C PRO A 57 19.02 26.47 32.62
N ASN A 58 19.10 27.77 32.32
CA ASN A 58 17.92 28.54 31.99
C ASN A 58 17.52 28.24 30.54
N LYS A 59 16.58 27.31 30.35
CA LYS A 59 16.08 26.90 29.03
C LYS A 59 15.53 28.10 28.23
N ALA A 60 14.79 29.02 28.85
CA ALA A 60 14.28 30.22 28.18
C ALA A 60 15.41 31.11 27.61
N ALA A 61 16.52 31.28 28.36
CA ALA A 61 17.68 32.02 27.86
C ALA A 61 18.46 31.25 26.78
N ALA A 62 18.38 29.92 26.75
CA ALA A 62 19.00 29.09 25.71
C ALA A 62 18.17 29.06 24.42
N SER A 63 16.85 29.02 24.53
CA SER A 63 15.90 29.13 23.40
C SER A 63 16.01 30.49 22.70
N LEU A 64 16.08 31.59 23.47
CA LEU A 64 16.32 32.93 22.92
C LEU A 64 17.63 33.08 22.14
N ARG A 65 18.66 32.29 22.46
CA ARG A 65 19.95 32.30 21.73
C ARG A 65 19.95 31.40 20.50
N SER A 66 19.18 30.30 20.53
CA SER A 66 19.13 29.30 19.46
C SER A 66 18.02 29.57 18.45
N GLY A 67 17.06 30.45 18.77
CA GLY A 67 15.88 30.71 17.96
C GLY A 67 14.87 29.55 17.97
N ARG A 68 15.10 28.51 18.79
CA ARG A 68 14.22 27.33 18.90
C ARG A 68 13.72 27.15 20.33
N PHE A 69 12.42 27.01 20.46
CA PHE A 69 11.75 26.91 21.76
C PHE A 69 11.46 25.45 22.15
N TYR A 70 11.51 24.51 21.21
CA TYR A 70 11.15 23.10 21.39
C TYR A 70 9.83 22.97 22.14
N THR A 71 8.85 23.77 21.73
CA THR A 71 7.53 23.80 22.36
C THR A 71 6.47 23.68 21.27
N ILE A 72 5.50 22.79 21.45
CA ILE A 72 4.33 22.69 20.58
C ILE A 72 3.07 22.88 21.41
N GLY A 73 2.02 23.40 20.79
CA GLY A 73 0.71 23.47 21.40
C GLY A 73 -0.18 22.33 20.92
N MET A 74 -0.98 21.77 21.82
CA MET A 74 -2.10 20.90 21.50
C MET A 74 -3.37 21.50 22.10
N VAL A 75 -4.34 21.84 21.26
CA VAL A 75 -5.64 22.33 21.69
C VAL A 75 -6.71 21.32 21.30
N THR A 76 -7.42 20.78 22.28
CA THR A 76 -8.53 19.85 22.08
C THR A 76 -9.85 20.50 22.45
N SER A 77 -10.98 19.83 22.19
CA SER A 77 -12.27 20.33 22.68
C SER A 77 -12.35 20.22 24.21
N ASP A 78 -12.10 19.04 24.77
CA ASP A 78 -12.06 18.79 26.21
C ASP A 78 -10.98 17.75 26.53
N ILE A 79 -9.99 18.13 27.35
CA ILE A 79 -8.90 17.22 27.75
C ILE A 79 -9.35 16.16 28.75
N ALA A 80 -10.50 16.34 29.41
CA ALA A 80 -11.08 15.34 30.29
C ALA A 80 -11.76 14.20 29.52
N ASN A 81 -12.07 14.40 28.23
CA ASN A 81 -12.54 13.32 27.37
C ASN A 81 -11.42 12.31 27.12
N GLN A 82 -11.67 11.04 27.46
CA GLN A 82 -10.73 9.93 27.35
C GLN A 82 -10.06 9.86 25.97
N PHE A 83 -10.83 10.07 24.89
CA PHE A 83 -10.30 10.05 23.52
C PHE A 83 -9.16 11.06 23.32
N PHE A 84 -9.36 12.30 23.74
CA PHE A 84 -8.34 13.36 23.64
C PHE A 84 -7.22 13.19 24.66
N ALA A 85 -7.54 12.69 25.86
CA ALA A 85 -6.54 12.41 26.90
C ALA A 85 -5.52 11.36 26.44
N ASP A 86 -5.98 10.29 25.78
CA ASP A 86 -5.12 9.23 25.27
C ASP A 86 -4.21 9.74 24.15
N ILE A 87 -4.77 10.49 23.19
CA ILE A 87 -3.97 11.11 22.12
C ILE A 87 -2.94 12.07 22.71
N ALA A 88 -3.34 12.92 23.66
CA ALA A 88 -2.45 13.86 24.35
C ALA A 88 -1.29 13.12 25.05
N ARG A 89 -1.57 11.98 25.69
CA ARG A 89 -0.54 11.13 26.31
C ARG A 89 0.44 10.57 25.28
N TYR A 90 -0.05 10.05 24.14
CA TYR A 90 0.83 9.55 23.08
C TYR A 90 1.69 10.66 22.51
N ILE A 91 1.11 11.83 22.21
CA ILE A 91 1.84 13.00 21.71
C ILE A 91 2.88 13.46 22.73
N GLU A 92 2.55 13.54 24.03
CA GLU A 92 3.50 13.89 25.09
C GLU A 92 4.71 12.95 25.11
N ASN A 93 4.46 11.62 25.09
CA ASN A 93 5.51 10.61 25.14
C ASN A 93 6.43 10.68 23.92
N ILE A 94 5.86 10.88 22.73
CA ILE A 94 6.64 10.99 21.49
C ILE A 94 7.41 12.30 21.50
N ALA A 95 6.74 13.43 21.78
CA ALA A 95 7.36 14.76 21.88
C ALA A 95 8.55 14.80 22.83
N HIS A 96 8.43 14.13 23.98
CA HIS A 96 9.51 14.00 24.97
C HIS A 96 10.77 13.37 24.37
N ASN A 97 10.65 12.33 23.52
CA ASN A 97 11.79 11.69 22.87
C ASN A 97 12.52 12.63 21.89
N TYR A 98 11.82 13.65 21.38
CA TYR A 98 12.36 14.69 20.51
C TYR A 98 12.71 15.99 21.24
N ASN A 99 12.67 15.99 22.58
CA ASN A 99 12.91 17.15 23.46
C ASN A 99 11.88 18.28 23.32
N TYR A 100 10.71 18.02 22.74
CA TYR A 100 9.61 18.97 22.72
C TYR A 100 8.85 18.98 24.05
N THR A 101 8.44 20.17 24.48
CA THR A 101 7.46 20.37 25.55
C THR A 101 6.10 20.62 24.91
N VAL A 102 5.06 19.92 25.37
CA VAL A 102 3.71 20.10 24.86
C VAL A 102 2.92 21.00 25.81
N LEU A 103 2.32 22.07 25.28
CA LEU A 103 1.35 22.90 25.99
C LEU A 103 -0.05 22.43 25.63
N PHE A 104 -0.86 22.09 26.63
CA PHE A 104 -2.23 21.60 26.44
C PHE A 104 -3.25 22.68 26.74
N GLY A 105 -4.27 22.79 25.89
CA GLY A 105 -5.42 23.68 26.08
C GLY A 105 -6.72 22.98 25.69
N SER A 106 -7.82 23.40 26.31
CA SER A 106 -9.16 22.91 25.99
C SER A 106 -10.03 24.08 25.55
N SER A 107 -10.57 24.04 24.34
CA SER A 107 -11.43 25.08 23.78
C SER A 107 -12.86 25.04 24.35
N ASP A 108 -13.28 23.93 24.95
CA ASP A 108 -14.64 23.67 25.43
C ASP A 108 -15.71 24.01 24.37
N GLU A 109 -15.41 23.71 23.09
CA GLU A 109 -16.24 24.06 21.93
C GLU A 109 -16.49 25.58 21.75
N ASN A 110 -15.61 26.43 22.30
CA ASN A 110 -15.72 27.88 22.24
C ASN A 110 -14.57 28.49 21.41
N ALA A 111 -14.92 29.11 20.27
CA ALA A 111 -13.95 29.72 19.35
C ALA A 111 -13.17 30.90 19.97
N GLU A 112 -13.78 31.72 20.82
CA GLU A 112 -13.08 32.81 21.53
C GLU A 112 -12.07 32.25 22.54
N LYS A 113 -12.43 31.16 23.23
CA LYS A 113 -11.51 30.47 24.14
C LYS A 113 -10.34 29.86 23.36
N LEU A 114 -10.62 29.25 22.20
CA LEU A 114 -9.58 28.74 21.30
C LEU A 114 -8.63 29.86 20.84
N ASP A 115 -9.14 31.02 20.44
CA ASP A 115 -8.32 32.17 20.04
C ASP A 115 -7.40 32.63 21.18
N ASN A 116 -7.93 32.78 22.39
CA ASN A 116 -7.13 33.15 23.56
C ASN A 116 -6.03 32.12 23.88
N ILE A 117 -6.31 30.83 23.73
CA ILE A 117 -5.32 29.76 23.94
C ILE A 117 -4.25 29.80 22.85
N VAL A 118 -4.65 29.91 21.58
CA VAL A 118 -3.73 30.01 20.44
C VAL A 118 -2.83 31.23 20.58
N ASP A 119 -3.37 32.41 20.90
CA ASP A 119 -2.60 33.62 21.16
C ASP A 119 -1.62 33.45 22.33
N THR A 120 -2.06 32.79 23.40
CA THR A 120 -1.19 32.50 24.54
C THR A 120 -0.06 31.54 24.14
N PHE A 121 -0.34 30.54 23.32
CA PHE A 121 0.65 29.58 22.85
C PHE A 121 1.67 30.26 21.93
N ILE A 122 1.21 31.03 20.95
CA ILE A 122 2.06 31.82 20.06
C ILE A 122 2.92 32.81 20.86
N GLY A 123 2.33 33.53 21.82
CA GLY A 123 3.04 34.44 22.72
C GLY A 123 4.09 33.78 23.62
N ASN A 124 3.93 32.47 23.90
CA ASN A 124 4.91 31.66 24.64
C ASN A 124 5.94 30.96 23.73
N GLY A 125 5.91 31.20 22.43
CA GLY A 125 6.90 30.70 21.47
C GLY A 125 6.67 29.24 21.07
N VAL A 126 5.42 28.78 20.94
CA VAL A 126 5.17 27.49 20.28
C VAL A 126 5.67 27.52 18.83
N GLU A 127 6.29 26.44 18.40
CA GLU A 127 6.80 26.25 17.04
C GLU A 127 5.76 25.60 16.13
N GLY A 128 4.69 25.03 16.69
CA GLY A 128 3.60 24.42 15.93
C GLY A 128 2.41 24.06 16.80
N LEU A 129 1.27 23.82 16.17
CA LEU A 129 -0.03 23.55 16.80
C LEU A 129 -0.66 22.25 16.28
N ILE A 130 -1.19 21.43 17.19
CA ILE A 130 -2.13 20.37 16.90
C ILE A 130 -3.49 20.82 17.44
N VAL A 131 -4.50 20.95 16.58
CA VAL A 131 -5.79 21.52 16.97
C VAL A 131 -6.92 20.59 16.57
N ALA A 132 -7.79 20.24 17.53
CA ALA A 132 -9.13 19.75 17.21
C ALA A 132 -10.07 20.97 17.12
N PRO A 133 -10.44 21.41 15.91
CA PRO A 133 -11.22 22.63 15.75
C PRO A 133 -12.64 22.51 16.31
N CYS A 134 -13.22 23.67 16.65
CA CYS A 134 -14.63 23.81 16.98
C CYS A 134 -15.33 24.70 15.94
N SER A 135 -16.67 24.72 15.95
CA SER A 135 -17.43 25.59 15.04
C SER A 135 -17.01 27.07 15.22
N GLY A 136 -16.81 27.79 14.11
CA GLY A 136 -16.43 29.21 14.14
C GLY A 136 -14.94 29.49 14.39
N SER A 137 -14.07 28.47 14.31
CA SER A 137 -12.63 28.61 14.56
C SER A 137 -11.78 28.89 13.31
N GLU A 138 -12.41 29.10 12.14
CA GLU A 138 -11.74 29.29 10.85
C GLU A 138 -10.76 30.45 10.86
N GLU A 139 -11.19 31.61 11.37
CA GLU A 139 -10.36 32.81 11.43
C GLU A 139 -9.23 32.69 12.45
N VAL A 140 -9.46 31.96 13.55
CA VAL A 140 -8.45 31.69 14.58
C VAL A 140 -7.30 30.86 13.99
N LEU A 141 -7.65 29.83 13.23
CA LEU A 141 -6.66 28.98 12.58
C LEU A 141 -5.96 29.69 11.43
N ARG A 142 -6.68 30.51 10.64
CA ARG A 142 -6.05 31.34 9.61
C ARG A 142 -5.04 32.32 10.20
N LYS A 143 -5.38 32.96 11.32
CA LYS A 143 -4.46 33.84 12.08
C LYS A 143 -3.19 33.12 12.52
N ALA A 144 -3.28 31.87 12.97
CA ALA A 144 -2.10 31.07 13.33
C ALA A 144 -1.21 30.75 12.10
N LEU A 145 -1.83 30.42 10.97
CA LEU A 145 -1.12 30.17 9.71
C LEU A 145 -0.45 31.43 9.15
N ASP A 146 -1.14 32.57 9.19
CA ASP A 146 -0.61 33.88 8.78
C ASP A 146 0.57 34.33 9.66
N ALA A 147 0.59 33.89 10.93
CA ALA A 147 1.71 34.08 11.84
C ALA A 147 2.89 33.12 11.56
N GLY A 148 2.78 32.25 10.55
CA GLY A 148 3.81 31.30 10.14
C GLY A 148 3.93 30.09 11.08
N ILE A 149 2.86 29.73 11.80
CA ILE A 149 2.85 28.61 12.74
C ILE A 149 2.30 27.35 12.04
N PRO A 150 3.14 26.32 11.81
CA PRO A 150 2.71 25.00 11.38
C PRO A 150 1.53 24.49 12.20
N THR A 151 0.44 24.10 11.54
CA THR A 151 -0.78 23.66 12.22
C THR A 151 -1.30 22.37 11.60
N VAL A 152 -1.57 21.38 12.45
CA VAL A 152 -2.20 20.10 12.11
C VAL A 152 -3.58 20.04 12.73
N LEU A 153 -4.60 19.82 11.91
CA LEU A 153 -5.95 19.50 12.38
C LEU A 153 -6.04 18.03 12.75
N LEU A 154 -6.68 17.76 13.89
CA LEU A 154 -6.91 16.43 14.44
C LEU A 154 -8.42 16.20 14.61
N ASP A 155 -8.90 15.00 14.27
CA ASP A 155 -10.29 14.51 14.45
C ASP A 155 -11.35 15.25 13.60
N ARG A 156 -11.19 16.57 13.40
CA ARG A 156 -12.16 17.44 12.76
C ARG A 156 -11.51 18.31 11.73
N ASP A 157 -12.20 18.47 10.62
CA ASP A 157 -11.80 19.30 9.51
C ASP A 157 -12.52 20.65 9.45
N ILE A 158 -11.86 21.62 8.80
CA ILE A 158 -12.41 22.88 8.32
C ILE A 158 -12.19 22.98 6.81
N ALA A 159 -13.28 23.13 6.07
CA ALA A 159 -13.24 23.26 4.62
C ALA A 159 -12.44 24.51 4.17
N GLY A 160 -11.57 24.33 3.19
CA GLY A 160 -10.86 25.44 2.51
C GLY A 160 -9.62 25.99 3.24
N LEU A 161 -9.18 25.39 4.35
CA LEU A 161 -7.90 25.72 4.98
C LEU A 161 -6.76 24.81 4.47
N ASP A 162 -5.66 25.42 4.04
CA ASP A 162 -4.46 24.69 3.61
C ASP A 162 -3.59 24.32 4.82
N VAL A 163 -3.89 23.18 5.44
CA VAL A 163 -3.29 22.73 6.72
C VAL A 163 -3.08 21.22 6.72
N GLY A 164 -2.16 20.75 7.58
CA GLY A 164 -2.00 19.32 7.85
C GLY A 164 -3.25 18.74 8.51
N ARG A 165 -3.63 17.50 8.19
CA ARG A 165 -4.88 16.87 8.63
C ARG A 165 -4.67 15.42 9.02
N VAL A 166 -5.10 15.03 10.20
CA VAL A 166 -5.12 13.63 10.65
C VAL A 166 -6.54 13.31 11.10
N MET A 167 -7.25 12.57 10.26
CA MET A 167 -8.70 12.33 10.37
C MET A 167 -9.00 10.83 10.49
N LEU A 168 -10.22 10.50 10.91
CA LEU A 168 -10.81 9.18 10.77
C LEU A 168 -11.64 9.14 9.48
N ASP A 169 -11.80 7.97 8.85
CA ASP A 169 -12.91 7.76 7.91
C ASP A 169 -14.25 7.69 8.67
N ASN A 170 -14.81 8.88 8.96
CA ASN A 170 -16.03 9.05 9.74
C ASN A 170 -17.28 8.55 8.99
N GLU A 171 -17.32 8.65 7.65
CA GLU A 171 -18.44 8.12 6.87
C GLU A 171 -18.48 6.60 6.95
N ARG A 172 -17.32 5.95 6.82
CA ARG A 172 -17.19 4.50 7.05
C ARG A 172 -17.57 4.11 8.47
N ALA A 173 -17.16 4.89 9.46
CA ALA A 173 -17.51 4.61 10.86
C ALA A 173 -19.04 4.65 11.08
N GLY A 174 -19.73 5.66 10.54
CA GLY A 174 -21.20 5.73 10.60
C GLY A 174 -21.89 4.56 9.91
N ARG A 175 -21.41 4.19 8.72
CA ARG A 175 -21.91 3.04 7.96
C ARG A 175 -21.70 1.72 8.70
N MET A 176 -20.49 1.47 9.22
CA MET A 176 -20.14 0.25 9.96
C MET A 176 -21.07 -0.02 11.16
N GLY A 177 -21.49 1.04 11.87
CA GLY A 177 -22.41 0.90 13.00
C GLY A 177 -23.80 0.39 12.58
N VAL A 178 -24.31 0.90 11.45
CA VAL A 178 -25.60 0.45 10.88
C VAL A 178 -25.48 -0.95 10.31
N GLU A 179 -24.40 -1.24 9.58
CA GLU A 179 -24.11 -2.56 9.01
C GLU A 179 -24.12 -3.63 10.09
N HIS A 180 -23.38 -3.42 11.17
CA HIS A 180 -23.36 -4.34 12.30
C HIS A 180 -24.75 -4.56 12.93
N LEU A 181 -25.51 -3.49 13.17
CA LEU A 181 -26.86 -3.61 13.73
C LEU A 181 -27.79 -4.35 12.76
N TYR A 182 -27.68 -4.06 11.47
CA TYR A 182 -28.48 -4.71 10.43
C TYR A 182 -28.16 -6.20 10.30
N GLU A 183 -26.88 -6.57 10.33
CA GLU A 183 -26.38 -7.95 10.35
C GLU A 183 -26.86 -8.70 11.59
N ASN A 184 -27.01 -8.01 12.71
CA ASN A 184 -27.61 -8.57 13.92
C ASN A 184 -29.15 -8.52 13.86
N GLY A 185 -29.78 -8.30 12.71
CA GLY A 185 -31.23 -8.44 12.57
C GLY A 185 -32.06 -7.26 13.04
N TYR A 186 -31.43 -6.14 13.43
CA TYR A 186 -32.12 -4.89 13.75
C TYR A 186 -32.53 -4.15 12.46
N ARG A 187 -33.68 -3.49 12.47
CA ARG A 187 -34.26 -2.79 11.32
C ARG A 187 -34.69 -1.37 11.67
N ARG A 188 -35.15 -1.14 12.90
CA ARG A 188 -35.51 0.20 13.40
C ARG A 188 -34.34 0.76 14.20
N ILE A 189 -33.37 1.28 13.46
CA ILE A 189 -32.13 1.83 13.99
C ILE A 189 -32.25 3.35 13.97
N GLU A 190 -32.00 4.00 15.11
CA GLU A 190 -31.98 5.45 15.22
C GLU A 190 -30.60 5.95 15.68
N MET A 191 -30.32 7.23 15.45
CA MET A 191 -29.09 7.88 15.93
C MET A 191 -29.45 9.06 16.86
N ILE A 192 -28.65 9.27 17.89
CA ILE A 192 -28.65 10.53 18.65
C ILE A 192 -27.38 11.27 18.28
N SER A 193 -27.46 12.54 17.91
CA SER A 193 -26.32 13.38 17.55
C SER A 193 -26.41 14.77 18.19
N TYR A 194 -25.32 15.53 18.12
CA TYR A 194 -25.26 16.88 18.65
C TYR A 194 -25.52 17.95 17.58
N THR A 195 -26.12 19.07 17.97
CA THR A 195 -26.22 20.28 17.12
C THR A 195 -24.91 21.09 17.11
N LEU A 196 -23.78 20.45 16.78
CA LEU A 196 -22.44 21.07 16.89
C LEU A 196 -21.82 21.52 15.56
N GLY A 197 -22.44 21.21 14.41
CA GLY A 197 -21.95 21.69 13.10
C GLY A 197 -20.49 21.33 12.79
N ILE A 198 -19.99 20.22 13.38
CA ILE A 198 -18.62 19.73 13.20
C ILE A 198 -18.58 18.60 12.18
N SER A 199 -17.50 18.56 11.40
CA SER A 199 -17.30 17.64 10.26
C SER A 199 -17.40 16.16 10.65
N SER A 200 -16.74 15.73 11.72
CA SER A 200 -16.72 14.32 12.12
C SER A 200 -18.11 13.75 12.42
N LEU A 201 -18.97 14.53 13.08
CA LEU A 201 -20.37 14.14 13.31
C LEU A 201 -21.17 14.14 12.01
N SER A 202 -21.07 15.21 11.21
CA SER A 202 -21.80 15.28 9.94
C SER A 202 -21.41 14.16 8.97
N GLU A 203 -20.16 13.73 8.96
CA GLU A 203 -19.67 12.58 8.19
C GLU A 203 -20.26 11.26 8.71
N ARG A 204 -20.25 11.02 10.03
CA ARG A 204 -20.90 9.83 10.62
C ARG A 204 -22.39 9.79 10.35
N GLU A 205 -23.08 10.93 10.42
CA GLU A 205 -24.50 11.05 10.07
C GLU A 205 -24.74 10.69 8.60
N ARG A 206 -23.86 11.11 7.67
CA ARG A 206 -23.94 10.72 6.26
C ARG A 206 -23.77 9.22 6.08
N GLY A 207 -22.78 8.62 6.74
CA GLY A 207 -22.55 7.17 6.72
C GLY A 207 -23.75 6.38 7.25
N TYR A 208 -24.34 6.84 8.35
CA TYR A 208 -25.59 6.27 8.89
C TYR A 208 -26.74 6.38 7.88
N CYS A 209 -27.00 7.56 7.32
CA CYS A 209 -28.08 7.77 6.36
C CYS A 209 -27.89 6.94 5.08
N GLU A 210 -26.65 6.85 4.61
CA GLU A 210 -26.26 6.05 3.45
C GLU A 210 -26.51 4.56 3.67
N ALA A 211 -26.06 4.01 4.80
CA ALA A 211 -26.29 2.62 5.16
C ALA A 211 -27.78 2.30 5.37
N MET A 212 -28.53 3.18 6.05
CA MET A 212 -29.98 3.02 6.21
C MET A 212 -30.70 2.98 4.86
N ARG A 213 -30.31 3.82 3.91
CA ARG A 213 -30.84 3.79 2.54
C ARG A 213 -30.43 2.52 1.80
N ARG A 214 -29.17 2.12 1.92
CA ARG A 214 -28.59 0.91 1.29
C ARG A 214 -29.38 -0.35 1.63
N TYR A 215 -29.83 -0.46 2.87
CA TYR A 215 -30.60 -1.62 3.36
C TYR A 215 -32.12 -1.44 3.31
N GLY A 216 -32.62 -0.43 2.60
CA GLY A 216 -34.06 -0.18 2.46
C GLY A 216 -34.75 0.24 3.76
N LEU A 217 -34.01 0.78 4.72
CA LEU A 217 -34.49 1.21 6.05
C LEU A 217 -34.74 2.72 6.15
N GLU A 218 -34.72 3.46 5.03
CA GLU A 218 -34.90 4.92 5.04
C GLU A 218 -36.19 5.37 5.76
N GLY A 219 -37.28 4.58 5.67
CA GLY A 219 -38.54 4.86 6.35
C GLY A 219 -38.51 4.73 7.88
N TYR A 220 -37.44 4.13 8.42
CA TYR A 220 -37.15 4.05 9.86
C TYR A 220 -35.98 4.93 10.28
N SER A 221 -35.32 5.60 9.34
CA SER A 221 -34.16 6.43 9.65
C SER A 221 -34.60 7.69 10.40
N GLN A 222 -34.08 7.85 11.62
CA GLN A 222 -34.29 9.06 12.41
C GLN A 222 -33.00 9.44 13.15
N ILE A 223 -32.63 10.72 13.04
CA ILE A 223 -31.55 11.33 13.83
C ILE A 223 -32.19 12.31 14.81
N HIS A 224 -31.94 12.10 16.10
CA HIS A 224 -32.37 13.02 17.16
C HIS A 224 -31.21 13.95 17.49
N TYR A 225 -31.48 15.24 17.46
CA TYR A 225 -30.47 16.26 17.74
C TYR A 225 -30.62 16.79 19.16
N THR A 226 -29.52 16.77 19.93
CA THR A 226 -29.44 17.34 21.28
C THR A 226 -28.37 18.42 21.38
N VAL A 227 -28.54 19.34 22.32
CA VAL A 227 -27.49 20.31 22.68
C VAL A 227 -26.53 19.65 23.67
N TYR A 228 -25.22 19.89 23.52
CA TYR A 228 -24.17 19.26 24.34
C TYR A 228 -24.44 19.36 25.86
N GLY A 229 -24.89 20.52 26.35
CA GLY A 229 -25.19 20.74 27.77
C GLY A 229 -26.53 20.20 28.29
N HIS A 230 -27.43 19.75 27.41
CA HIS A 230 -28.77 19.22 27.77
C HIS A 230 -28.93 17.72 27.46
N ALA A 231 -27.88 17.09 26.94
CA ALA A 231 -27.96 15.76 26.36
C ALA A 231 -28.37 14.64 27.32
N GLN A 232 -28.13 14.79 28.61
CA GLN A 232 -28.53 13.76 29.58
C GLN A 232 -30.07 13.63 29.67
N GLU A 233 -30.78 14.74 29.89
CA GLU A 233 -32.25 14.75 29.97
C GLU A 233 -32.89 14.40 28.63
N ASP A 234 -32.32 14.92 27.54
CA ASP A 234 -32.78 14.64 26.19
C ASP A 234 -32.63 13.17 25.83
N THR A 235 -31.50 12.53 26.15
CA THR A 235 -31.26 11.09 25.87
C THR A 235 -32.27 10.21 26.60
N VAL A 236 -32.58 10.48 27.87
CA VAL A 236 -33.61 9.75 28.63
C VAL A 236 -34.98 9.86 27.96
N ARG A 237 -35.39 11.09 27.59
CA ARG A 237 -36.67 11.34 26.92
C ARG A 237 -36.75 10.65 25.55
N ILE A 238 -35.66 10.70 24.78
CA ILE A 238 -35.56 10.05 23.47
C ILE A 238 -35.71 8.54 23.62
N PHE A 239 -35.01 7.92 24.58
CA PHE A 239 -35.09 6.47 24.81
C PHE A 239 -36.49 6.04 25.27
N GLU A 240 -37.12 6.79 26.19
CA GLU A 240 -38.49 6.50 26.64
C GLU A 240 -39.51 6.57 25.48
N ASP A 241 -39.38 7.55 24.59
CA ASP A 241 -40.19 7.66 23.39
C ASP A 241 -39.90 6.55 22.37
N ALA A 242 -38.62 6.24 22.17
CA ALA A 242 -38.15 5.21 21.24
C ALA A 242 -38.70 3.83 21.58
N VAL A 243 -38.70 3.43 22.85
CA VAL A 243 -39.31 2.17 23.30
C VAL A 243 -40.80 2.13 22.98
N ARG A 244 -41.54 3.24 23.19
CA ARG A 244 -42.98 3.30 22.86
C ARG A 244 -43.25 3.19 21.35
N ARG A 245 -42.34 3.68 20.51
CA ARG A 245 -42.42 3.58 19.04
C ARG A 245 -41.88 2.25 18.49
N GLY A 246 -41.28 1.42 19.34
CA GLY A 246 -40.67 0.15 18.98
C GLY A 246 -39.39 0.31 18.17
N VAL A 247 -38.54 1.27 18.53
CA VAL A 247 -37.16 1.35 18.07
C VAL A 247 -36.39 0.16 18.65
N GLU A 248 -35.50 -0.43 17.86
CA GLU A 248 -34.81 -1.66 18.27
C GLU A 248 -33.34 -1.41 18.62
N ALA A 249 -32.71 -0.39 18.03
CA ALA A 249 -31.30 -0.10 18.26
C ALA A 249 -30.96 1.39 18.14
N PHE A 250 -29.91 1.81 18.84
CA PHE A 250 -29.30 3.13 18.69
C PHE A 250 -27.82 3.05 18.29
N LEU A 251 -27.44 3.90 17.35
CA LEU A 251 -26.05 4.28 17.10
C LEU A 251 -25.75 5.59 17.84
N LEU A 252 -24.76 5.55 18.74
CA LEU A 252 -24.34 6.68 19.57
C LEU A 252 -22.95 7.13 19.09
N PRO A 253 -22.86 8.14 18.21
CA PRO A 253 -21.67 8.45 17.40
C PRO A 253 -20.56 9.17 18.18
N THR A 254 -20.66 9.27 19.51
CA THR A 254 -19.60 9.84 20.38
C THR A 254 -19.53 9.05 21.68
N ASN A 255 -18.36 9.04 22.33
CA ASN A 255 -18.18 8.44 23.65
C ASN A 255 -19.17 9.00 24.69
N THR A 256 -19.33 10.33 24.72
CA THR A 256 -20.24 10.99 25.67
C THR A 256 -21.69 10.53 25.47
N LEU A 257 -22.18 10.49 24.23
CA LEU A 257 -23.54 9.99 23.95
C LEU A 257 -23.67 8.49 24.29
N ALA A 258 -22.64 7.70 24.05
CA ALA A 258 -22.62 6.28 24.43
C ALA A 258 -22.75 6.10 25.95
N LEU A 259 -22.02 6.88 26.75
CA LEU A 259 -22.14 6.90 28.21
C LEU A 259 -23.52 7.36 28.67
N LEU A 260 -24.06 8.43 28.07
CA LEU A 260 -25.41 8.92 28.39
C LEU A 260 -26.49 7.92 28.01
N GLY A 261 -26.30 7.16 26.91
CA GLY A 261 -27.19 6.06 26.52
C GLY A 261 -27.25 4.97 27.58
N LEU A 262 -26.09 4.55 28.13
CA LEU A 262 -26.03 3.58 29.23
C LEU A 262 -26.70 4.12 30.51
N GLN A 263 -26.52 5.41 30.81
CA GLN A 263 -27.19 6.06 31.94
C GLN A 263 -28.72 6.09 31.74
N ALA A 264 -29.18 6.37 30.52
CA ALA A 264 -30.59 6.40 30.18
C ALA A 264 -31.24 5.01 30.30
N LEU A 265 -30.56 3.96 29.83
CA LEU A 265 -31.01 2.57 30.04
C LEU A 265 -31.21 2.30 31.53
N ASN A 266 -30.22 2.62 32.37
CA ASN A 266 -30.31 2.41 33.80
C ASN A 266 -31.44 3.23 34.46
N ALA A 267 -31.59 4.50 34.09
CA ALA A 267 -32.64 5.38 34.62
C ALA A 267 -34.07 4.88 34.29
N LEU A 268 -34.23 4.24 33.14
CA LEU A 268 -35.51 3.67 32.67
C LEU A 268 -35.71 2.20 33.07
N ASN A 269 -34.75 1.59 33.76
CA ASN A 269 -34.70 0.14 34.04
C ASN A 269 -34.78 -0.73 32.77
N LEU A 270 -34.08 -0.31 31.72
CA LEU A 270 -33.93 -1.02 30.45
C LEU A 270 -32.53 -1.65 30.35
N SER A 271 -32.37 -2.60 29.44
CA SER A 271 -31.15 -3.35 29.18
C SER A 271 -30.81 -3.44 27.69
N ALA A 272 -29.51 -3.52 27.39
CA ALA A 272 -29.01 -3.79 26.04
C ALA A 272 -28.36 -5.19 26.02
N PRO A 273 -28.73 -6.07 25.06
CA PRO A 273 -29.53 -5.81 23.87
C PRO A 273 -31.05 -6.03 24.04
N GLU A 274 -31.54 -6.46 25.22
CA GLU A 274 -32.90 -7.01 25.37
C GLU A 274 -34.02 -6.02 25.08
N ASP A 275 -33.88 -4.76 25.52
CA ASP A 275 -34.87 -3.71 25.29
C ASP A 275 -34.46 -2.77 24.15
N LEU A 276 -33.19 -2.36 24.14
CA LEU A 276 -32.60 -1.49 23.11
C LEU A 276 -31.14 -1.86 22.89
N ALA A 277 -30.79 -2.27 21.67
CA ALA A 277 -29.40 -2.52 21.32
C ALA A 277 -28.60 -1.21 21.16
N LEU A 278 -27.33 -1.22 21.56
CA LEU A 278 -26.47 -0.04 21.52
C LEU A 278 -25.14 -0.32 20.83
N VAL A 279 -24.81 0.54 19.87
CA VAL A 279 -23.44 0.71 19.37
C VAL A 279 -22.91 2.06 19.85
N GLY A 280 -21.83 2.02 20.63
CA GLY A 280 -21.10 3.20 21.09
C GLY A 280 -19.97 3.63 20.15
N PHE A 281 -19.25 4.65 20.56
CA PHE A 281 -18.10 5.19 19.83
C PHE A 281 -16.96 5.54 20.79
N ASP A 282 -15.73 5.34 20.35
CA ASP A 282 -14.48 5.32 21.12
C ASP A 282 -14.45 4.25 22.23
N GLU A 283 -13.27 3.91 22.73
CA GLU A 283 -13.13 2.99 23.84
C GLU A 283 -13.44 3.68 25.18
N SER A 284 -14.11 2.96 26.07
CA SER A 284 -14.35 3.38 27.46
C SER A 284 -14.27 2.19 28.39
N GLU A 285 -13.58 2.34 29.53
CA GLU A 285 -13.43 1.26 30.52
C GLU A 285 -14.79 0.69 30.94
N ILE A 286 -15.82 1.54 31.05
CA ILE A 286 -17.16 1.14 31.48
C ILE A 286 -17.83 0.17 30.49
N PHE A 287 -17.43 0.17 29.22
CA PHE A 287 -18.00 -0.71 28.19
C PHE A 287 -17.70 -2.18 28.47
N SER A 288 -16.53 -2.46 29.06
CA SER A 288 -16.16 -3.82 29.48
C SER A 288 -16.85 -4.27 30.79
N LEU A 289 -17.23 -3.29 31.62
CA LEU A 289 -17.86 -3.50 32.93
C LEU A 289 -19.39 -3.65 32.82
N TYR A 290 -20.02 -3.06 31.81
CA TYR A 290 -21.42 -3.34 31.48
C TYR A 290 -21.57 -4.83 31.10
N LYS A 291 -22.69 -5.44 31.51
CA LYS A 291 -22.96 -6.87 31.26
C LYS A 291 -24.30 -6.99 30.54
N PRO A 292 -24.31 -7.44 29.27
CA PRO A 292 -23.15 -7.84 28.45
C PRO A 292 -22.23 -6.67 28.06
N SER A 293 -21.01 -6.90 27.57
CA SER A 293 -20.11 -5.79 27.18
C SER A 293 -20.68 -4.95 26.04
N VAL A 294 -20.36 -3.66 26.01
CA VAL A 294 -20.84 -2.75 24.96
C VAL A 294 -20.06 -2.95 23.66
N THR A 295 -20.78 -2.95 22.54
CA THR A 295 -20.23 -2.88 21.18
C THR A 295 -19.91 -1.44 20.85
N TYR A 296 -18.73 -1.15 20.30
CA TYR A 296 -18.35 0.21 19.96
C TYR A 296 -17.41 0.27 18.76
N ILE A 297 -17.46 1.39 18.05
CA ILE A 297 -16.50 1.70 16.99
C ILE A 297 -15.36 2.47 17.62
N THR A 298 -14.13 2.03 17.41
CA THR A 298 -12.92 2.66 17.93
C THR A 298 -12.04 3.19 16.82
N GLN A 299 -11.20 4.12 17.21
CA GLN A 299 -10.17 4.72 16.40
C GLN A 299 -8.86 4.61 17.14
N SER A 300 -7.77 4.35 16.40
CA SER A 300 -6.48 4.17 17.04
C SER A 300 -5.92 5.51 17.53
N THR A 301 -6.19 5.83 18.81
CA THR A 301 -5.65 7.02 19.50
C THR A 301 -4.13 7.08 19.44
N ARG A 302 -3.48 5.90 19.47
CA ARG A 302 -2.05 5.74 19.21
C ARG A 302 -1.66 6.24 17.82
N ARG A 303 -2.29 5.74 16.75
CA ARG A 303 -1.96 6.16 15.38
C ARG A 303 -2.28 7.64 15.17
N LEU A 304 -3.41 8.13 15.69
CA LEU A 304 -3.76 9.55 15.63
C LEU A 304 -2.66 10.41 16.28
N GLY A 305 -2.22 10.07 17.49
CA GLY A 305 -1.14 10.78 18.17
C GLY A 305 0.21 10.70 17.45
N GLU A 306 0.60 9.51 17.00
CA GLU A 306 1.84 9.29 16.24
C GLU A 306 1.85 10.10 14.94
N GLN A 307 0.78 10.04 14.16
CA GLN A 307 0.68 10.73 12.88
C GLN A 307 0.55 12.25 13.06
N SER A 308 -0.21 12.74 14.04
CA SER A 308 -0.34 14.18 14.28
C SER A 308 0.97 14.81 14.75
N PHE A 309 1.69 14.16 15.68
CA PHE A 309 2.99 14.67 16.11
C PHE A 309 4.01 14.60 14.99
N GLU A 310 4.10 13.47 14.27
CA GLU A 310 5.08 13.32 13.21
C GLU A 310 4.82 14.29 12.05
N MET A 311 3.55 14.48 11.66
CA MET A 311 3.16 15.50 10.68
C MET A 311 3.54 16.90 11.15
N LEU A 312 3.19 17.28 12.38
CA LEU A 312 3.52 18.60 12.90
C LEU A 312 5.05 18.82 12.96
N ARG A 313 5.79 17.81 13.43
CA ARG A 313 7.25 17.86 13.53
C ARG A 313 7.90 18.02 12.15
N ARG A 314 7.36 17.35 11.12
CA ARG A 314 7.78 17.52 9.73
C ARG A 314 7.51 18.94 9.25
N MET A 315 6.30 19.47 9.47
CA MET A 315 5.96 20.85 9.10
C MET A 315 6.85 21.89 9.82
N ILE A 316 7.16 21.70 11.11
CA ILE A 316 8.12 22.53 11.86
C ILE A 316 9.53 22.48 11.25
N ALA A 317 9.91 21.33 10.69
CA ALA A 317 11.19 21.15 10.01
C ALA A 317 11.20 21.73 8.57
N GLY A 318 10.08 22.27 8.09
CA GLY A 318 9.91 22.74 6.71
C GLY A 318 9.58 21.62 5.70
N ASP A 319 9.12 20.46 6.20
CA ASP A 319 8.72 19.30 5.42
C ASP A 319 7.18 19.27 5.22
N ASP A 320 6.72 19.56 4.00
CA ASP A 320 5.32 19.74 3.58
C ASP A 320 4.67 18.60 2.76
N ASP A 321 5.33 17.45 2.54
CA ASP A 321 4.88 16.47 1.53
C ASP A 321 3.69 15.59 1.96
N CYS A 322 3.34 15.58 3.25
CA CYS A 322 2.19 14.85 3.74
C CYS A 322 1.29 15.77 4.56
N ARG A 323 0.22 16.27 3.93
CA ARG A 323 -0.77 17.17 4.54
C ARG A 323 -2.07 16.50 4.93
N SER A 324 -2.25 15.20 4.63
CA SER A 324 -3.45 14.47 5.03
C SER A 324 -3.17 13.01 5.31
N VAL A 325 -3.69 12.51 6.43
CA VAL A 325 -3.71 11.11 6.83
C VAL A 325 -5.12 10.76 7.26
N VAL A 326 -5.67 9.68 6.72
CA VAL A 326 -6.96 9.11 7.13
C VAL A 326 -6.70 7.79 7.85
N ILE A 327 -7.23 7.66 9.05
CA ILE A 327 -7.19 6.45 9.87
C ILE A 327 -8.46 5.65 9.63
N GLU A 328 -8.32 4.33 9.51
CA GLU A 328 -9.43 3.40 9.36
C GLU A 328 -10.08 3.11 10.72
N PRO A 329 -11.42 3.15 10.84
CA PRO A 329 -12.14 2.75 12.05
C PRO A 329 -12.15 1.22 12.22
N GLU A 330 -12.27 0.78 13.47
CA GLU A 330 -12.42 -0.63 13.84
C GLU A 330 -13.68 -0.84 14.69
N LEU A 331 -14.42 -1.92 14.45
CA LEU A 331 -15.58 -2.28 15.26
C LEU A 331 -15.20 -3.33 16.30
N ILE A 332 -15.37 -2.99 17.58
CA ILE A 332 -15.16 -3.92 18.69
C ILE A 332 -16.52 -4.49 19.11
N VAL A 333 -16.74 -5.76 18.79
CA VAL A 333 -18.02 -6.44 19.04
C VAL A 333 -18.15 -6.84 20.51
N GLY A 334 -19.18 -6.30 21.17
CA GLY A 334 -19.63 -6.71 22.50
C GLY A 334 -20.96 -7.47 22.44
N GLY A 335 -21.58 -7.72 23.58
CA GLY A 335 -22.91 -8.34 23.62
C GLY A 335 -24.10 -7.36 23.62
N SER A 336 -23.90 -6.05 23.72
CA SER A 336 -24.97 -5.02 23.67
C SER A 336 -25.74 -4.94 22.34
N THR A 337 -25.37 -5.77 21.37
CA THR A 337 -25.97 -5.87 20.02
C THR A 337 -26.28 -7.32 19.62
N ALA A 338 -26.15 -8.27 20.55
CA ALA A 338 -26.41 -9.68 20.26
C ALA A 338 -27.93 -9.92 20.20
N CYS A 339 -28.48 -9.89 18.99
CA CYS A 339 -29.91 -10.06 18.80
C CYS A 339 -30.42 -11.45 19.19
N ILE A 340 -31.59 -11.47 19.81
CA ILE A 340 -32.25 -12.66 20.35
C ILE A 340 -33.07 -13.44 19.30
N HIS A 341 -33.05 -13.01 18.03
CA HIS A 341 -33.79 -13.60 16.91
C HIS A 341 -32.83 -14.16 15.84
N PRO A 342 -32.39 -15.43 15.96
CA PRO A 342 -31.42 -16.04 15.05
C PRO A 342 -31.82 -15.92 13.57
N GLU A 343 -33.11 -16.05 13.26
CA GLU A 343 -33.66 -15.93 11.91
C GLU A 343 -33.47 -14.53 11.30
N ARG A 344 -33.51 -13.48 12.11
CA ARG A 344 -33.27 -12.10 11.65
C ARG A 344 -31.79 -11.81 11.47
N VAL A 345 -30.95 -12.43 12.31
CA VAL A 345 -29.48 -12.34 12.22
C VAL A 345 -29.01 -13.03 10.94
N GLU A 346 -29.54 -14.21 10.62
CA GLU A 346 -29.22 -14.93 9.39
C GLU A 346 -29.61 -14.11 8.15
N ALA A 347 -30.87 -13.66 8.07
CA ALA A 347 -31.34 -12.79 6.98
C ALA A 347 -30.60 -11.45 6.90
N GLY A 348 -30.22 -10.88 8.05
CA GLY A 348 -29.43 -9.65 8.15
C GLY A 348 -28.03 -9.82 7.57
N ARG A 349 -27.31 -10.88 7.97
CA ARG A 349 -25.97 -11.20 7.44
C ARG A 349 -25.97 -11.55 5.96
N GLU A 350 -27.02 -12.22 5.49
CA GLU A 350 -27.19 -12.51 4.07
C GLU A 350 -27.32 -11.22 3.24
N HIS A 351 -28.18 -10.30 3.68
CA HIS A 351 -28.48 -9.06 2.98
C HIS A 351 -27.40 -7.97 3.16
N ALA A 352 -26.76 -7.86 4.33
CA ALA A 352 -25.70 -6.88 4.61
C ALA A 352 -24.51 -7.03 3.66
N ALA A 353 -24.10 -8.26 3.40
CA ALA A 353 -22.93 -8.49 2.56
C ALA A 353 -23.22 -8.36 1.03
N GLY A 354 -24.30 -7.65 0.65
CA GLY A 354 -24.53 -7.15 -0.70
C GLY A 354 -25.04 -8.15 -1.74
N VAL A 355 -25.67 -9.25 -1.32
CA VAL A 355 -26.18 -10.31 -2.21
C VAL A 355 -27.50 -10.77 -1.64
N ALA A 356 -28.63 -10.23 -2.11
CA ALA A 356 -29.90 -10.94 -1.97
C ALA A 356 -29.67 -12.36 -2.52
N GLU A 357 -29.87 -13.40 -1.69
CA GLU A 357 -29.66 -14.83 -1.93
C GLU A 357 -29.44 -15.25 -3.41
N LEU A 358 -28.29 -14.91 -4.00
CA LEU A 358 -27.95 -15.40 -5.33
C LEU A 358 -27.49 -16.83 -5.10
N THR A 359 -28.30 -17.78 -5.56
CA THR A 359 -28.04 -19.20 -5.37
C THR A 359 -27.53 -19.79 -6.69
N PRO A 360 -26.75 -20.90 -6.65
CA PRO A 360 -26.41 -21.62 -7.87
C PRO A 360 -27.63 -22.13 -8.68
N ARG A 361 -28.85 -22.06 -8.13
CA ARG A 361 -30.10 -22.43 -8.81
C ARG A 361 -30.68 -21.28 -9.63
N ASP A 362 -30.53 -20.03 -9.20
CA ASP A 362 -31.11 -18.86 -9.89
C ASP A 362 -30.06 -17.96 -10.54
N SER A 363 -28.78 -18.23 -10.29
CA SER A 363 -27.67 -17.38 -10.70
C SER A 363 -26.45 -18.19 -11.13
N VAL A 364 -25.78 -17.72 -12.17
CA VAL A 364 -24.56 -18.30 -12.73
C VAL A 364 -23.50 -17.21 -12.84
N LEU A 365 -22.40 -17.38 -12.13
CA LEU A 365 -21.21 -16.53 -12.26
C LEU A 365 -20.21 -17.18 -13.21
N LEU A 366 -19.81 -16.44 -14.24
CA LEU A 366 -18.76 -16.83 -15.18
C LEU A 366 -17.58 -15.86 -15.04
N PRO A 367 -16.52 -16.21 -14.30
CA PRO A 367 -15.27 -15.46 -14.31
C PRO A 367 -14.61 -15.48 -15.70
N GLY A 368 -13.94 -14.39 -16.07
CA GLY A 368 -13.25 -14.25 -17.35
C GLY A 368 -12.16 -15.32 -17.52
N THR A 369 -11.45 -15.68 -16.46
CA THR A 369 -10.43 -16.74 -16.50
C THR A 369 -10.98 -18.12 -16.88
N TYR A 370 -12.29 -18.37 -16.68
CA TYR A 370 -12.96 -19.63 -16.97
C TYR A 370 -13.31 -19.80 -18.45
N PHE A 371 -13.01 -18.80 -19.29
CA PHE A 371 -13.08 -18.98 -20.74
C PHE A 371 -12.04 -20.00 -21.20
N ARG A 372 -12.53 -21.13 -21.75
CA ARG A 372 -11.71 -22.26 -22.19
C ARG A 372 -10.86 -21.92 -23.40
N HIS A 373 -11.46 -21.28 -24.40
CA HIS A 373 -10.75 -20.74 -25.55
C HIS A 373 -10.70 -19.24 -25.38
N LYS A 374 -9.52 -18.67 -25.13
CA LYS A 374 -9.39 -17.22 -24.92
C LYS A 374 -9.30 -16.44 -26.23
N GLY A 375 -9.20 -17.10 -27.38
CA GLY A 375 -8.97 -16.43 -28.66
C GLY A 375 -7.67 -15.64 -28.59
N GLY A 376 -7.74 -14.32 -28.78
CA GLY A 376 -6.62 -13.41 -28.54
C GLY A 376 -6.68 -12.62 -27.22
N TRP A 377 -7.60 -12.96 -26.31
CA TRP A 377 -7.64 -12.41 -24.96
C TRP A 377 -6.57 -13.08 -24.07
N THR A 378 -5.99 -12.30 -23.17
CA THR A 378 -5.05 -12.82 -22.16
C THR A 378 -5.61 -12.65 -20.76
N ALA A 379 -5.28 -13.56 -19.84
CA ALA A 379 -5.64 -13.42 -18.44
C ALA A 379 -4.57 -12.61 -17.70
N ASP A 380 -4.97 -11.55 -17.00
CA ASP A 380 -4.06 -10.66 -16.29
C ASP A 380 -4.26 -10.78 -14.76
N PRO A 381 -3.29 -11.39 -14.04
CA PRO A 381 -3.36 -11.55 -12.59
C PRO A 381 -2.65 -10.43 -11.80
N GLN A 382 -2.07 -9.42 -12.48
CA GLN A 382 -1.19 -8.44 -11.84
C GLN A 382 -1.87 -7.68 -10.68
N PHE A 383 -3.15 -7.38 -10.85
CA PHE A 383 -3.90 -6.47 -9.98
C PHE A 383 -4.91 -7.20 -9.08
N MET A 384 -4.74 -8.51 -8.88
CA MET A 384 -5.61 -9.31 -8.01
C MET A 384 -5.68 -8.79 -6.56
N GLU A 385 -4.65 -8.09 -6.07
CA GLU A 385 -4.65 -7.50 -4.71
C GLU A 385 -5.69 -6.36 -4.60
N GLN A 386 -5.84 -5.57 -5.66
CA GLN A 386 -6.76 -4.43 -5.74
C GLN A 386 -8.14 -4.84 -6.23
N MET A 387 -8.20 -5.78 -7.18
CA MET A 387 -9.43 -6.17 -7.87
C MET A 387 -10.14 -7.39 -7.30
N GLY A 388 -9.40 -8.20 -6.53
CA GLY A 388 -9.85 -9.49 -6.03
C GLY A 388 -9.81 -10.63 -7.05
N SER A 389 -9.56 -10.37 -8.33
CA SER A 389 -9.65 -11.36 -9.41
C SER A 389 -8.67 -11.06 -10.54
N SER A 390 -8.36 -12.12 -11.30
CA SER A 390 -7.72 -11.96 -12.60
C SER A 390 -8.81 -11.73 -13.63
N TYR A 391 -8.54 -10.91 -14.64
CA TYR A 391 -9.52 -10.59 -15.67
C TYR A 391 -8.98 -10.87 -17.06
N LEU A 392 -9.86 -10.95 -18.05
CA LEU A 392 -9.47 -11.05 -19.46
C LEU A 392 -9.22 -9.67 -20.06
N LEU A 393 -8.14 -9.55 -20.82
CA LEU A 393 -7.67 -8.37 -21.52
C LEU A 393 -7.53 -8.64 -23.03
N ALA A 394 -8.22 -7.86 -23.87
CA ALA A 394 -8.11 -7.92 -25.34
C ALA A 394 -6.95 -7.05 -25.86
N HIS A 395 -5.73 -7.54 -25.73
CA HIS A 395 -4.51 -6.78 -26.07
C HIS A 395 -4.15 -6.84 -27.57
N GLY A 396 -5.03 -6.30 -28.42
CA GLY A 396 -4.97 -6.42 -29.88
C GLY A 396 -4.13 -5.38 -30.63
N LEU A 397 -3.57 -4.40 -29.92
CA LEU A 397 -2.73 -3.32 -30.50
C LEU A 397 -3.43 -2.55 -31.64
N GLY A 398 -4.71 -2.22 -31.45
CA GLY A 398 -5.53 -1.50 -32.44
C GLY A 398 -6.12 -2.39 -33.54
N THR A 399 -5.99 -3.71 -33.42
CA THR A 399 -6.72 -4.69 -34.24
C THR A 399 -7.55 -5.59 -33.33
N PRO A 400 -8.86 -5.76 -33.58
CA PRO A 400 -9.70 -6.63 -32.76
C PRO A 400 -9.13 -8.04 -32.64
N VAL A 401 -9.11 -8.58 -31.42
CA VAL A 401 -8.65 -9.95 -31.17
C VAL A 401 -9.74 -10.99 -31.45
N GLU A 402 -9.33 -12.24 -31.69
CA GLU A 402 -10.29 -13.35 -31.79
C GLU A 402 -11.10 -13.52 -30.50
N ASP A 403 -12.38 -13.85 -30.64
CA ASP A 403 -13.33 -13.99 -29.53
C ASP A 403 -12.84 -14.99 -28.47
N ALA A 404 -12.98 -14.62 -27.20
CA ALA A 404 -12.93 -15.61 -26.11
C ALA A 404 -14.25 -16.36 -26.08
N VAL A 405 -14.23 -17.69 -26.07
CA VAL A 405 -15.42 -18.56 -26.15
C VAL A 405 -15.40 -19.63 -25.06
N THR A 406 -16.55 -19.83 -24.43
CA THR A 406 -16.77 -20.90 -23.45
C THR A 406 -18.22 -21.38 -23.45
N LYS A 407 -18.52 -22.31 -22.55
CA LYS A 407 -19.88 -22.80 -22.32
C LYS A 407 -20.23 -22.66 -20.85
N ILE A 408 -21.47 -22.28 -20.59
CA ILE A 408 -22.07 -22.26 -19.25
C ILE A 408 -23.26 -23.21 -19.19
N GLU A 409 -23.61 -23.65 -18.00
CA GLU A 409 -24.79 -24.45 -17.73
C GLU A 409 -25.81 -23.58 -16.99
N ILE A 410 -26.99 -23.42 -17.57
CA ILE A 410 -28.11 -22.68 -17.01
C ILE A 410 -29.00 -23.65 -16.24
N PRO A 411 -29.17 -23.47 -14.91
CA PRO A 411 -29.81 -24.46 -14.04
C PRO A 411 -31.33 -24.54 -14.18
N GLN A 412 -31.99 -23.50 -14.69
CA GLN A 412 -33.43 -23.50 -14.94
C GLN A 412 -33.78 -22.50 -16.04
N SER A 413 -34.86 -22.76 -16.77
CA SER A 413 -35.32 -21.84 -17.81
C SER A 413 -35.88 -20.56 -17.20
N GLY A 414 -35.53 -19.40 -17.73
CA GLY A 414 -36.01 -18.12 -17.19
C GLY A 414 -35.51 -16.88 -17.92
N GLN A 415 -36.04 -15.73 -17.51
CA GLN A 415 -35.60 -14.42 -17.97
C GLN A 415 -34.41 -13.97 -17.12
N TYR A 416 -33.20 -14.21 -17.60
CA TYR A 416 -31.97 -13.85 -16.89
C TYR A 416 -31.58 -12.40 -17.17
N ARG A 417 -31.26 -11.67 -16.11
CA ARG A 417 -30.58 -10.39 -16.16
C ARG A 417 -29.07 -10.63 -16.23
N ILE A 418 -28.39 -9.81 -17.03
CA ILE A 418 -26.95 -9.92 -17.27
C ILE A 418 -26.27 -8.73 -16.59
N PHE A 419 -25.22 -9.00 -15.82
CA PHE A 419 -24.28 -8.00 -15.33
C PHE A 419 -22.86 -8.41 -15.71
N VAL A 420 -22.05 -7.46 -16.16
CA VAL A 420 -20.65 -7.72 -16.53
C VAL A 420 -19.77 -6.80 -15.71
N ARG A 421 -18.84 -7.35 -14.93
CA ARG A 421 -17.84 -6.58 -14.21
C ARG A 421 -16.72 -6.16 -15.16
N THR A 422 -16.62 -4.86 -15.39
CA THR A 422 -15.75 -4.24 -16.41
C THR A 422 -15.40 -2.80 -16.02
N LYS A 423 -14.63 -2.10 -16.86
CA LYS A 423 -14.30 -0.67 -16.73
C LYS A 423 -13.94 -0.05 -18.07
N ASN A 424 -14.10 1.26 -18.18
CA ASN A 424 -13.50 2.05 -19.26
C ASN A 424 -12.10 2.50 -18.84
N TRP A 425 -11.08 1.76 -19.25
CA TRP A 425 -9.70 1.98 -18.81
C TRP A 425 -9.11 3.35 -19.20
N THR A 426 -9.67 4.02 -20.22
CA THR A 426 -9.22 5.36 -20.63
C THR A 426 -9.94 6.50 -19.93
N ALA A 427 -11.00 6.24 -19.17
CA ALA A 427 -11.82 7.28 -18.55
C ALA A 427 -11.10 8.11 -17.47
N HIS A 428 -9.90 7.69 -17.05
CA HIS A 428 -9.01 8.53 -16.22
C HIS A 428 -8.47 9.75 -16.98
N TRP A 429 -8.37 9.69 -18.32
CA TRP A 429 -7.68 10.69 -19.14
C TRP A 429 -8.49 11.18 -20.35
N ALA A 430 -9.51 10.44 -20.76
CA ALA A 430 -10.38 10.75 -21.90
C ALA A 430 -11.84 10.95 -21.47
N ASP A 431 -12.61 11.63 -22.31
CA ASP A 431 -14.05 11.84 -22.10
C ASP A 431 -14.80 10.50 -22.18
N LYS A 432 -15.26 10.02 -21.02
CA LYS A 432 -15.88 8.71 -20.86
C LYS A 432 -17.21 8.54 -21.62
N GLU A 433 -17.89 9.64 -21.93
CA GLU A 433 -19.16 9.63 -22.67
C GLU A 433 -18.93 9.51 -24.18
N LYS A 434 -17.74 9.88 -24.66
CA LYS A 434 -17.38 9.86 -26.09
C LYS A 434 -16.50 8.69 -26.48
N HIS A 435 -15.69 8.21 -25.55
CA HIS A 435 -14.61 7.29 -25.86
C HIS A 435 -14.62 6.08 -24.92
N ALA A 436 -14.73 4.90 -25.53
CA ALA A 436 -14.58 3.61 -24.87
C ALA A 436 -13.82 2.67 -25.82
N PRO A 437 -12.50 2.88 -26.01
CA PRO A 437 -11.73 2.09 -26.96
C PRO A 437 -11.60 0.62 -26.55
N GLY A 438 -11.73 0.31 -25.26
CA GLY A 438 -11.82 -1.06 -24.74
C GLY A 438 -13.24 -1.63 -24.73
N ALA A 439 -14.15 -1.13 -25.56
CA ALA A 439 -15.52 -1.62 -25.58
C ALA A 439 -15.66 -2.97 -26.31
N PHE A 440 -16.54 -3.83 -25.83
CA PHE A 440 -16.76 -5.19 -26.35
C PHE A 440 -18.23 -5.60 -26.27
N ARG A 441 -18.60 -6.64 -27.03
CA ARG A 441 -19.94 -7.26 -26.96
C ARG A 441 -19.88 -8.63 -26.28
N LEU A 442 -20.90 -8.91 -25.48
CA LEU A 442 -21.22 -10.27 -25.04
C LEU A 442 -22.09 -10.94 -26.10
N ARG A 443 -21.77 -12.19 -26.45
CA ARG A 443 -22.54 -13.00 -27.39
C ARG A 443 -22.99 -14.31 -26.73
N ILE A 444 -24.27 -14.65 -26.86
CA ILE A 444 -24.87 -15.86 -26.29
C ILE A 444 -25.51 -16.65 -27.44
N ASP A 445 -25.11 -17.91 -27.61
CA ASP A 445 -25.53 -18.80 -28.70
C ASP A 445 -25.47 -18.15 -30.10
N GLY A 446 -24.39 -17.42 -30.35
CA GLY A 446 -24.16 -16.75 -31.63
C GLY A 446 -24.88 -15.40 -31.79
N ARG A 447 -25.63 -14.92 -30.79
CA ARG A 447 -26.34 -13.64 -30.83
C ARG A 447 -25.73 -12.61 -29.91
N ASP A 448 -25.45 -11.42 -30.42
CA ASP A 448 -24.92 -10.31 -29.64
C ASP A 448 -25.98 -9.76 -28.68
N CYS A 449 -25.58 -9.46 -27.45
CA CYS A 449 -26.36 -8.61 -26.55
C CYS A 449 -26.37 -7.17 -27.10
N ASP A 450 -27.49 -6.47 -26.89
CA ASP A 450 -27.66 -5.08 -27.36
C ASP A 450 -26.68 -4.12 -26.68
N THR A 451 -26.40 -4.36 -25.39
CA THR A 451 -25.49 -3.56 -24.58
C THR A 451 -24.05 -3.68 -25.03
N LEU A 452 -23.38 -2.53 -25.09
CA LEU A 452 -21.94 -2.42 -25.24
C LEU A 452 -21.30 -2.36 -23.84
N PHE A 453 -20.32 -3.24 -23.58
CA PHE A 453 -19.62 -3.30 -22.29
C PHE A 453 -18.23 -2.64 -22.37
N GLY A 454 -17.63 -2.34 -21.22
CA GLY A 454 -16.33 -1.65 -21.14
C GLY A 454 -16.44 -0.13 -21.31
N THR A 455 -17.63 0.41 -21.02
CA THR A 455 -17.95 1.83 -21.12
C THR A 455 -18.17 2.44 -19.74
N GLY A 456 -18.34 3.77 -19.65
CA GLY A 456 -18.68 4.42 -18.39
C GLY A 456 -17.45 4.65 -17.51
N ASP A 457 -17.46 4.11 -16.30
CA ASP A 457 -16.54 4.53 -15.25
C ASP A 457 -15.12 3.96 -15.37
N PRO A 458 -14.11 4.70 -14.88
CA PRO A 458 -12.72 4.25 -14.86
C PRO A 458 -12.47 3.17 -13.81
N GLU A 459 -13.31 3.05 -12.79
CA GLU A 459 -13.20 2.02 -11.77
C GLU A 459 -13.96 0.75 -12.19
N TRP A 460 -13.55 -0.39 -11.63
CA TRP A 460 -14.23 -1.67 -11.84
C TRP A 460 -15.65 -1.62 -11.28
N HIS A 461 -16.63 -1.88 -12.13
CA HIS A 461 -18.04 -1.84 -11.75
C HIS A 461 -18.86 -2.93 -12.45
N TRP A 462 -19.98 -3.33 -11.85
CA TRP A 462 -20.99 -4.18 -12.50
C TRP A 462 -21.84 -3.38 -13.49
N GLN A 463 -21.57 -3.54 -14.78
CA GLN A 463 -22.34 -2.92 -15.85
C GLN A 463 -23.56 -3.77 -16.24
N ALA A 464 -24.75 -3.18 -16.23
CA ALA A 464 -26.00 -3.87 -16.59
C ALA A 464 -26.11 -4.14 -18.10
N GLY A 465 -26.36 -5.41 -18.45
CA GLY A 465 -26.42 -5.94 -19.81
C GLY A 465 -27.82 -6.14 -20.39
N GLY A 466 -28.87 -5.73 -19.67
CA GLY A 466 -30.26 -6.02 -20.01
C GLY A 466 -30.68 -7.44 -19.60
N THR A 467 -31.68 -7.99 -20.28
CA THR A 467 -32.24 -9.33 -19.98
C THR A 467 -32.28 -10.20 -21.22
N THR A 468 -32.08 -11.51 -21.05
CA THR A 468 -32.24 -12.51 -22.09
C THR A 468 -32.97 -13.74 -21.55
N TYR A 469 -33.80 -14.37 -22.37
CA TYR A 469 -34.41 -15.65 -21.99
C TYR A 469 -33.42 -16.79 -22.28
N LEU A 470 -33.08 -17.57 -21.27
CA LEU A 470 -32.23 -18.76 -21.40
C LEU A 470 -33.03 -19.99 -21.01
N THR A 471 -32.83 -21.07 -21.77
CA THR A 471 -33.40 -22.38 -21.46
C THR A 471 -32.50 -23.12 -20.48
N GLU A 472 -33.05 -24.03 -19.70
CA GLU A 472 -32.24 -24.96 -18.92
C GLU A 472 -31.31 -25.76 -19.84
N GLY A 473 -30.03 -25.86 -19.47
CA GLY A 473 -29.01 -26.58 -20.22
C GLY A 473 -27.80 -25.74 -20.62
N VAL A 474 -27.06 -26.21 -21.63
CA VAL A 474 -25.74 -25.66 -21.98
C VAL A 474 -25.87 -24.56 -23.03
N HIS A 475 -25.31 -23.39 -22.73
CA HIS A 475 -25.27 -22.23 -23.62
C HIS A 475 -23.82 -21.85 -23.95
N GLN A 476 -23.58 -21.41 -25.18
CA GLN A 476 -22.27 -20.86 -25.58
C GLN A 476 -22.22 -19.38 -25.27
N VAL A 477 -21.13 -18.93 -24.65
CA VAL A 477 -20.87 -17.52 -24.33
C VAL A 477 -19.55 -17.10 -24.98
N ALA A 478 -19.55 -15.91 -25.59
CA ALA A 478 -18.36 -15.33 -26.20
C ALA A 478 -18.19 -13.84 -25.87
N LEU A 479 -16.94 -13.40 -25.75
CA LEU A 479 -16.54 -12.00 -25.67
C LEU A 479 -15.98 -11.56 -27.02
N HIS A 480 -16.62 -10.56 -27.62
CA HIS A 480 -16.26 -10.02 -28.92
C HIS A 480 -15.64 -8.63 -28.77
N ASP A 481 -14.33 -8.55 -28.96
CA ASP A 481 -13.59 -7.28 -28.99
C ASP A 481 -13.93 -6.49 -30.27
N LEU A 482 -14.10 -5.18 -30.14
CA LEU A 482 -14.51 -4.31 -31.25
C LEU A 482 -13.37 -3.49 -31.84
N ALA A 483 -12.28 -3.27 -31.10
CA ALA A 483 -11.28 -2.29 -31.50
C ALA A 483 -9.84 -2.73 -31.29
N GLY A 484 -9.55 -3.73 -30.45
CA GLY A 484 -8.18 -4.14 -30.17
C GLY A 484 -7.43 -3.23 -29.20
N PHE A 485 -8.14 -2.42 -28.42
CA PHE A 485 -7.57 -1.51 -27.42
C PHE A 485 -7.97 -1.92 -26.01
N ASP A 486 -7.52 -3.11 -25.59
CA ASP A 486 -7.48 -3.52 -24.20
C ASP A 486 -8.85 -3.61 -23.51
N ALA A 487 -9.84 -4.16 -24.22
CA ALA A 487 -11.14 -4.47 -23.64
C ALA A 487 -10.99 -5.40 -22.42
N ARG A 488 -11.84 -5.22 -21.40
CA ARG A 488 -11.69 -5.87 -20.09
C ARG A 488 -12.95 -6.56 -19.62
N CYS A 489 -12.82 -7.82 -19.24
CA CYS A 489 -13.91 -8.57 -18.63
C CYS A 489 -13.39 -9.35 -17.43
N ASP A 490 -13.83 -8.96 -16.24
CA ASP A 490 -13.54 -9.70 -15.01
C ASP A 490 -14.50 -10.87 -14.83
N ALA A 491 -15.81 -10.61 -14.80
CA ALA A 491 -16.82 -11.64 -14.60
C ALA A 491 -18.15 -11.27 -15.25
N ILE A 492 -18.94 -12.28 -15.58
CA ILE A 492 -20.30 -12.15 -16.08
C ILE A 492 -21.23 -12.85 -15.09
N LEU A 493 -22.25 -12.16 -14.61
CA LEU A 493 -23.30 -12.70 -13.78
C LEU A 493 -24.59 -12.79 -14.60
N PHE A 494 -25.13 -14.00 -14.73
CA PHE A 494 -26.49 -14.26 -15.18
C PHE A 494 -27.32 -14.52 -13.94
N THR A 495 -28.38 -13.75 -13.70
CA THR A 495 -29.23 -13.94 -12.52
C THR A 495 -30.70 -13.70 -12.83
N LEU A 496 -31.60 -14.44 -12.16
CA LEU A 496 -33.05 -14.18 -12.21
C LEU A 496 -33.48 -12.98 -11.34
N HIS A 497 -32.54 -12.35 -10.64
CA HIS A 497 -32.78 -11.21 -9.76
C HIS A 497 -32.51 -9.87 -10.47
N ASP A 498 -33.15 -8.80 -10.01
CA ASP A 498 -33.11 -7.49 -10.68
C ASP A 498 -31.94 -6.58 -10.25
N VAL A 499 -31.28 -6.89 -9.13
CA VAL A 499 -30.29 -6.01 -8.49
C VAL A 499 -28.87 -6.49 -8.79
N ALA A 500 -28.01 -5.56 -9.22
CA ALA A 500 -26.58 -5.82 -9.40
C ALA A 500 -25.90 -6.02 -8.03
N PRO A 501 -24.88 -6.89 -7.91
CA PRO A 501 -24.00 -6.87 -6.75
C PRO A 501 -23.29 -5.52 -6.64
N ASP A 502 -22.87 -5.14 -5.43
CA ASP A 502 -21.97 -4.01 -5.27
C ASP A 502 -20.52 -4.35 -5.68
N ASP A 503 -19.71 -3.30 -5.83
CA ASP A 503 -18.35 -3.41 -6.35
C ASP A 503 -17.29 -3.71 -5.28
N SER A 504 -17.69 -3.90 -4.01
CA SER A 504 -16.75 -4.17 -2.93
C SER A 504 -16.10 -5.55 -3.10
N LEU A 505 -14.82 -5.66 -2.71
CA LEU A 505 -14.10 -6.93 -2.80
C LEU A 505 -14.73 -8.02 -1.94
N GLU A 506 -15.33 -7.66 -0.81
CA GLU A 506 -16.04 -8.60 0.06
C GLU A 506 -17.23 -9.23 -0.66
N THR A 507 -18.09 -8.40 -1.28
CA THR A 507 -19.22 -8.88 -2.08
C THR A 507 -18.75 -9.74 -3.25
N VAL A 508 -17.70 -9.32 -3.97
CA VAL A 508 -17.11 -10.09 -5.08
C VAL A 508 -16.59 -11.45 -4.60
N PHE A 509 -15.85 -11.50 -3.49
CA PHE A 509 -15.35 -12.75 -2.93
C PHE A 509 -16.46 -13.67 -2.48
N ARG A 510 -17.47 -13.14 -1.79
CA ARG A 510 -18.61 -13.92 -1.30
C ARG A 510 -19.44 -14.49 -2.45
N LEU A 511 -19.79 -13.65 -3.42
CA LEU A 511 -20.49 -14.04 -4.64
C LEU A 511 -19.76 -15.16 -5.36
N ARG A 512 -18.44 -14.97 -5.56
CA ARG A 512 -17.58 -15.96 -6.22
C ARG A 512 -17.51 -17.26 -5.46
N ASN A 513 -17.26 -17.21 -4.15
CA ASN A 513 -17.11 -18.40 -3.32
C ASN A 513 -18.43 -19.22 -3.30
N ASN A 514 -19.56 -18.53 -3.17
CA ASN A 514 -20.88 -19.16 -3.16
C ASN A 514 -21.25 -19.76 -4.53
N LEU A 515 -21.25 -18.95 -5.60
CA LEU A 515 -21.75 -19.38 -6.91
C LEU A 515 -20.82 -20.37 -7.63
N LEU A 516 -19.51 -20.36 -7.33
CA LEU A 516 -18.58 -21.35 -7.88
C LEU A 516 -18.41 -22.57 -6.97
N GLY A 517 -19.07 -22.61 -5.81
CA GLY A 517 -18.91 -23.68 -4.82
C GLY A 517 -17.47 -23.89 -4.40
N LEU A 518 -16.72 -22.80 -4.18
CA LEU A 518 -15.33 -22.90 -3.74
C LEU A 518 -15.27 -23.48 -2.32
N PRO A 519 -14.27 -24.33 -2.01
CA PRO A 519 -14.10 -24.85 -0.66
C PRO A 519 -13.98 -23.73 0.36
N ALA A 520 -14.69 -23.86 1.49
CA ALA A 520 -14.62 -22.87 2.58
C ALA A 520 -13.22 -22.80 3.22
N GLU A 521 -12.53 -23.94 3.28
CA GLU A 521 -11.18 -24.05 3.82
C GLU A 521 -10.16 -24.27 2.70
N PRO A 522 -8.98 -23.62 2.75
CA PRO A 522 -7.90 -23.86 1.80
C PRO A 522 -7.40 -25.30 1.81
N GLU A 523 -7.02 -25.81 0.65
CA GLU A 523 -6.45 -27.15 0.50
C GLU A 523 -5.01 -27.20 1.05
N GLU A 524 -4.72 -28.15 1.94
CA GLU A 524 -3.36 -28.35 2.47
C GLU A 524 -2.41 -28.81 1.36
N ARG A 525 -1.35 -28.02 1.09
CA ARG A 525 -0.28 -28.34 0.12
C ARG A 525 1.01 -28.79 0.78
N GLY A 526 1.00 -29.00 2.10
CA GLY A 526 2.06 -29.63 2.86
C GLY A 526 2.99 -28.68 3.60
N THR A 527 3.95 -29.28 4.30
CA THR A 527 4.93 -28.58 5.13
C THR A 527 6.32 -28.67 4.51
N PHE A 528 6.93 -27.51 4.32
CA PHE A 528 8.24 -27.31 3.73
C PHE A 528 9.23 -26.81 4.77
N ASP A 529 10.52 -26.96 4.48
CA ASP A 529 11.57 -26.47 5.36
C ASP A 529 11.82 -24.97 5.11
N PHE A 530 11.50 -24.49 3.90
CA PHE A 530 11.59 -23.10 3.49
C PHE A 530 10.54 -22.76 2.43
N VAL A 531 9.85 -21.63 2.59
CA VAL A 531 8.78 -21.17 1.68
C VAL A 531 9.19 -19.84 1.06
N VAL A 532 9.28 -19.80 -0.27
CA VAL A 532 9.70 -18.62 -1.04
C VAL A 532 8.51 -18.08 -1.82
N ALA A 533 8.10 -16.85 -1.52
CA ALA A 533 7.06 -16.14 -2.26
C ALA A 533 7.70 -15.22 -3.31
N GLY A 534 7.41 -15.44 -4.58
CA GLY A 534 7.95 -14.71 -5.73
C GLY A 534 8.99 -15.52 -6.52
N GLY A 535 8.67 -15.87 -7.75
CA GLY A 535 9.50 -16.59 -8.73
C GLY A 535 10.28 -15.67 -9.69
N GLY A 536 10.60 -14.45 -9.25
CA GLY A 536 11.62 -13.62 -9.89
C GLY A 536 13.02 -14.23 -9.75
N VAL A 537 14.03 -13.64 -10.40
CA VAL A 537 15.40 -14.18 -10.32
C VAL A 537 15.95 -14.30 -8.90
N ALA A 538 15.54 -13.41 -7.99
CA ALA A 538 15.88 -13.48 -6.56
C ALA A 538 15.30 -14.75 -5.92
N GLY A 539 13.98 -14.98 -6.04
CA GLY A 539 13.34 -16.14 -5.44
C GLY A 539 13.72 -17.47 -6.10
N MET A 540 13.97 -17.48 -7.42
CA MET A 540 14.56 -18.64 -8.09
C MET A 540 15.92 -19.01 -7.49
N CYS A 541 16.82 -18.04 -7.32
CA CYS A 541 18.13 -18.28 -6.72
C CYS A 541 18.01 -18.71 -5.25
N ALA A 542 17.09 -18.11 -4.48
CA ALA A 542 16.84 -18.52 -3.10
C ALA A 542 16.36 -19.97 -3.01
N ALA A 543 15.43 -20.36 -3.88
CA ALA A 543 14.89 -21.71 -3.91
C ALA A 543 15.94 -22.74 -4.31
N ILE A 544 16.68 -22.50 -5.41
CA ILE A 544 17.74 -23.42 -5.87
C ILE A 544 18.86 -23.52 -4.83
N ALA A 545 19.33 -22.41 -4.27
CA ALA A 545 20.40 -22.42 -3.28
C ALA A 545 19.99 -23.19 -2.01
N ALA A 546 18.76 -23.01 -1.51
CA ALA A 546 18.25 -23.77 -0.37
C ALA A 546 18.09 -25.26 -0.70
N ALA A 547 17.51 -25.59 -1.86
CA ALA A 547 17.27 -26.97 -2.30
C ALA A 547 18.57 -27.76 -2.43
N ARG A 548 19.62 -27.16 -3.01
CA ARG A 548 20.95 -27.77 -3.15
C ARG A 548 21.68 -27.97 -1.81
N GLN A 549 21.26 -27.27 -0.75
CA GLN A 549 21.72 -27.52 0.63
C GLN A 549 20.81 -28.51 1.39
N GLY A 550 19.85 -29.13 0.71
CA GLY A 550 19.04 -30.23 1.24
C GLY A 550 17.65 -29.84 1.75
N LEU A 551 17.25 -28.57 1.68
CA LEU A 551 15.93 -28.12 2.16
C LEU A 551 14.84 -28.53 1.16
N ARG A 552 13.67 -28.94 1.65
CA ARG A 552 12.45 -29.00 0.84
C ARG A 552 11.85 -27.60 0.75
N VAL A 553 11.70 -27.10 -0.47
CA VAL A 553 11.31 -25.72 -0.73
C VAL A 553 9.97 -25.66 -1.45
N ALA A 554 9.07 -24.78 -1.01
CA ALA A 554 7.94 -24.33 -1.82
C ALA A 554 8.31 -23.01 -2.51
N LEU A 555 8.30 -22.98 -3.83
CA LEU A 555 8.47 -21.74 -4.61
C LEU A 555 7.12 -21.33 -5.20
N ILE A 556 6.57 -20.22 -4.73
CA ILE A 556 5.25 -19.72 -5.11
C ILE A 556 5.42 -18.54 -6.06
N GLN A 557 4.80 -18.58 -7.24
CA GLN A 557 4.85 -17.49 -8.21
C GLN A 557 3.45 -17.13 -8.68
N ASP A 558 3.12 -15.85 -8.62
CA ASP A 558 1.80 -15.30 -8.90
C ASP A 558 1.45 -15.18 -10.39
N ARG A 559 2.36 -15.58 -11.27
CA ARG A 559 2.15 -15.66 -12.72
C ARG A 559 2.51 -17.05 -13.24
N LYS A 560 2.15 -17.33 -14.50
CA LYS A 560 2.47 -18.59 -15.18
C LYS A 560 3.85 -18.63 -15.82
N VAL A 561 4.66 -17.61 -15.55
CA VAL A 561 6.04 -17.48 -16.07
C VAL A 561 6.97 -17.07 -14.93
N LEU A 562 8.20 -17.60 -14.96
CA LEU A 562 9.26 -17.30 -14.01
C LEU A 562 10.19 -16.18 -14.52
N GLY A 563 10.99 -15.61 -13.63
CA GLY A 563 12.02 -14.61 -13.98
C GLY A 563 11.65 -13.17 -13.65
N GLY A 564 10.42 -12.91 -13.17
CA GLY A 564 10.02 -11.57 -12.73
C GLY A 564 10.07 -10.57 -13.88
N ASN A 565 10.79 -9.45 -13.72
CA ASN A 565 10.93 -8.48 -14.83
C ASN A 565 11.77 -9.04 -16.01
N ASN A 566 12.52 -10.12 -15.82
CA ASN A 566 13.25 -10.80 -16.90
C ASN A 566 12.41 -11.86 -17.64
N SER A 567 11.11 -11.93 -17.39
CA SER A 567 10.21 -12.77 -18.19
C SER A 567 9.96 -12.17 -19.57
N SER A 568 9.49 -13.00 -20.50
CA SER A 568 9.01 -12.54 -21.80
C SER A 568 7.79 -11.60 -21.73
N GLU A 569 7.12 -11.51 -20.59
CA GLU A 569 5.96 -10.63 -20.38
C GLU A 569 6.38 -9.18 -20.12
N VAL A 570 7.49 -8.97 -19.39
CA VAL A 570 7.98 -7.65 -18.94
C VAL A 570 9.19 -7.16 -19.74
N ARG A 571 10.05 -8.09 -20.15
CA ARG A 571 11.16 -7.86 -21.10
C ARG A 571 12.22 -6.85 -20.63
N VAL A 572 12.65 -6.96 -19.37
CA VAL A 572 13.81 -6.23 -18.83
C VAL A 572 15.03 -7.16 -18.81
N GLY A 573 16.19 -6.66 -19.25
CA GLY A 573 17.46 -7.39 -19.21
C GLY A 573 18.03 -7.52 -17.79
N LEU A 574 18.89 -8.52 -17.57
CA LEU A 574 19.36 -8.85 -16.22
C LEU A 574 20.19 -7.76 -15.54
N GLY A 575 20.95 -6.94 -16.28
CA GLY A 575 21.71 -5.79 -15.77
C GLY A 575 22.75 -6.11 -14.68
N GLY A 576 23.85 -5.37 -14.61
CA GLY A 576 24.90 -5.60 -13.60
C GLY A 576 25.84 -6.77 -13.88
N ARG A 577 26.80 -6.98 -12.98
CA ARG A 577 27.87 -7.97 -13.06
C ARG A 577 27.68 -9.06 -12.00
N LEU A 578 28.07 -10.28 -12.35
CA LEU A 578 28.16 -11.42 -11.44
C LEU A 578 29.63 -11.75 -11.21
N ASN A 579 29.89 -12.67 -10.28
CA ASN A 579 31.21 -13.22 -10.03
C ASN A 579 32.26 -12.14 -9.69
N ILE A 580 31.85 -11.17 -8.89
CA ILE A 580 32.64 -10.01 -8.46
C ILE A 580 32.66 -9.91 -6.92
N GLY A 581 33.46 -8.96 -6.42
CA GLY A 581 33.50 -8.62 -5.00
C GLY A 581 34.21 -9.68 -4.15
N ALA A 582 33.85 -9.76 -2.87
CA ALA A 582 34.48 -10.67 -1.90
C ALA A 582 34.11 -12.15 -2.14
N TYR A 583 32.97 -12.42 -2.80
CA TYR A 583 32.45 -13.76 -3.05
C TYR A 583 32.14 -13.94 -4.54
N PRO A 584 33.16 -14.10 -5.40
CA PRO A 584 32.97 -14.27 -6.83
C PRO A 584 32.26 -15.58 -7.21
N SER A 585 31.99 -16.47 -6.26
CA SER A 585 31.17 -17.65 -6.51
C SER A 585 29.66 -17.36 -6.51
N LEU A 586 29.23 -16.23 -5.95
CA LEU A 586 27.85 -15.78 -6.04
C LEU A 586 27.53 -15.34 -7.46
N GLY A 587 26.38 -15.81 -7.97
CA GLY A 587 25.88 -15.51 -9.30
C GLY A 587 26.08 -16.62 -10.33
N TYR A 588 26.81 -17.71 -10.01
CA TYR A 588 26.94 -18.84 -10.93
C TYR A 588 25.59 -19.48 -11.30
N LEU A 589 24.60 -19.43 -10.41
CA LEU A 589 23.24 -19.88 -10.72
C LEU A 589 22.66 -19.20 -11.96
N LEU A 590 22.92 -17.90 -12.15
CA LEU A 590 22.44 -17.18 -13.32
C LEU A 590 23.15 -17.58 -14.61
N ASN A 591 24.32 -18.21 -14.57
CA ASN A 591 24.92 -18.78 -15.78
C ASN A 591 24.13 -19.99 -16.27
N GLU A 592 23.46 -20.72 -15.36
CA GLU A 592 22.69 -21.92 -15.69
C GLU A 592 21.38 -21.57 -16.40
N PHE A 593 20.67 -20.53 -15.95
CA PHE A 593 19.32 -20.23 -16.42
C PHE A 593 19.08 -18.80 -16.94
N GLY A 594 20.05 -17.89 -16.77
CA GLY A 594 19.95 -16.55 -17.35
C GLY A 594 19.91 -16.61 -18.89
N PRO A 595 19.26 -15.63 -19.55
CA PRO A 595 19.21 -15.60 -21.00
C PRO A 595 20.60 -15.47 -21.61
N SER A 596 20.73 -15.98 -22.83
CA SER A 596 22.00 -15.99 -23.58
C SER A 596 22.28 -14.64 -24.25
N THR A 597 21.24 -13.84 -24.47
CA THR A 597 21.33 -12.53 -25.16
C THR A 597 20.87 -11.38 -24.26
N LYS A 598 21.59 -10.26 -24.28
CA LYS A 598 21.27 -9.06 -23.47
C LYS A 598 20.30 -8.11 -24.18
N GLY A 599 19.57 -7.31 -23.40
CA GLY A 599 18.78 -6.18 -23.90
C GLY A 599 17.43 -6.03 -23.20
N ASN A 600 16.82 -4.86 -23.39
CA ASN A 600 15.43 -4.55 -23.01
C ASN A 600 14.56 -4.53 -24.27
N ALA A 601 13.25 -4.74 -24.14
CA ALA A 601 12.27 -4.62 -25.23
C ALA A 601 12.65 -5.40 -26.50
N ARG A 602 13.33 -6.54 -26.35
CA ARG A 602 13.59 -7.50 -27.43
C ARG A 602 12.39 -8.46 -27.62
N THR A 603 12.48 -9.35 -28.59
CA THR A 603 11.46 -10.40 -28.84
C THR A 603 11.38 -11.38 -27.66
N PRO A 604 10.27 -12.09 -27.44
CA PRO A 604 10.09 -12.91 -26.23
C PRO A 604 11.11 -14.06 -26.11
N GLU A 605 11.61 -14.57 -27.24
CA GLU A 605 12.57 -15.70 -27.27
C GLU A 605 13.90 -15.34 -26.61
N VAL A 606 14.29 -14.06 -26.62
CA VAL A 606 15.53 -13.57 -25.99
C VAL A 606 15.56 -13.83 -24.49
N TYR A 607 14.40 -13.88 -23.84
CA TYR A 607 14.29 -14.05 -22.39
C TYR A 607 14.39 -15.53 -21.97
N GLU A 608 14.21 -16.49 -22.89
CA GLU A 608 14.40 -17.92 -22.64
C GLU A 608 13.63 -18.47 -21.41
N ASP A 609 12.33 -18.18 -21.30
CA ASP A 609 11.53 -18.57 -20.11
C ASP A 609 11.52 -20.09 -19.85
N GLU A 610 11.53 -20.92 -20.90
CA GLU A 610 11.66 -22.38 -20.78
C GLU A 610 13.00 -22.82 -20.16
N LYS A 611 14.07 -22.03 -20.31
CA LYS A 611 15.35 -22.31 -19.65
C LYS A 611 15.25 -22.10 -18.15
N LYS A 612 14.53 -21.04 -17.73
CA LYS A 612 14.25 -20.74 -16.31
C LYS A 612 13.38 -21.84 -15.68
N LEU A 613 12.31 -22.25 -16.36
CA LEU A 613 11.41 -23.30 -15.90
C LEU A 613 12.16 -24.64 -15.73
N ARG A 614 12.93 -25.06 -16.75
CA ARG A 614 13.73 -26.29 -16.67
C ARG A 614 14.72 -26.29 -15.52
N ALA A 615 15.35 -25.16 -15.21
CA ALA A 615 16.29 -25.06 -14.10
C ALA A 615 15.62 -25.30 -12.74
N ILE A 616 14.39 -24.80 -12.53
CA ILE A 616 13.63 -25.07 -11.30
C ILE A 616 13.15 -26.51 -11.26
N LEU A 617 12.57 -27.02 -12.35
CA LEU A 617 12.05 -28.40 -12.41
C LEU A 617 13.15 -29.47 -12.30
N ALA A 618 14.41 -29.12 -12.56
CA ALA A 618 15.55 -30.02 -12.37
C ALA A 618 15.91 -30.23 -10.89
N GLU A 619 15.45 -29.38 -9.97
CA GLU A 619 15.72 -29.49 -8.54
C GLU A 619 14.63 -30.31 -7.84
N GLU A 620 14.91 -31.58 -7.53
CA GLU A 620 13.94 -32.54 -6.96
C GLU A 620 13.33 -32.10 -5.62
N ARG A 621 13.97 -31.17 -4.91
CA ARG A 621 13.53 -30.66 -3.60
C ARG A 621 12.69 -29.39 -3.69
N ILE A 622 12.40 -28.88 -4.89
CA ILE A 622 11.54 -27.72 -5.08
C ILE A 622 10.14 -28.18 -5.54
N THR A 623 9.13 -27.82 -4.76
CA THR A 623 7.74 -27.83 -5.22
C THR A 623 7.41 -26.46 -5.78
N LEU A 624 7.27 -26.39 -7.11
CA LEU A 624 6.86 -25.17 -7.81
C LEU A 624 5.33 -25.02 -7.79
N LEU A 625 4.86 -23.92 -7.22
CA LEU A 625 3.46 -23.51 -7.16
C LEU A 625 3.27 -22.28 -8.07
N LEU A 626 3.14 -22.56 -9.37
CA LEU A 626 3.06 -21.57 -10.43
C LEU A 626 1.60 -21.12 -10.66
N GLY A 627 1.37 -19.82 -10.82
CA GLY A 627 0.02 -19.25 -10.92
C GLY A 627 -0.71 -19.18 -9.59
N TYR A 628 0.02 -19.07 -8.48
CA TYR A 628 -0.54 -18.91 -7.13
C TYR A 628 -0.06 -17.59 -6.51
N LYS A 629 -0.99 -16.73 -6.12
CA LYS A 629 -0.69 -15.46 -5.44
C LYS A 629 -0.88 -15.62 -3.94
N VAL A 630 0.09 -15.18 -3.14
CA VAL A 630 -0.07 -15.15 -1.68
C VAL A 630 -1.08 -14.08 -1.31
N THR A 631 -2.16 -14.46 -0.62
CA THR A 631 -3.28 -13.57 -0.29
C THR A 631 -3.55 -13.45 1.21
N LYS A 632 -3.01 -14.35 2.04
CA LYS A 632 -3.15 -14.29 3.49
C LYS A 632 -1.94 -14.91 4.19
N VAL A 633 -1.62 -14.41 5.38
CA VAL A 633 -0.63 -14.97 6.28
C VAL A 633 -1.32 -15.38 7.57
N ASN A 634 -1.09 -16.62 8.02
CA ASN A 634 -1.50 -17.09 9.33
C ASN A 634 -0.29 -17.08 10.25
N LYS A 635 -0.40 -16.42 11.40
CA LYS A 635 0.71 -16.22 12.34
C LYS A 635 0.52 -17.08 13.58
N ARG A 636 1.58 -17.75 14.00
CA ARG A 636 1.62 -18.51 15.27
C ARG A 636 1.75 -17.57 16.47
N THR A 637 2.47 -16.47 16.28
CA THR A 637 2.68 -15.41 17.28
C THR A 637 2.61 -14.05 16.56
N PRO A 638 2.50 -12.92 17.26
CA PRO A 638 2.57 -11.60 16.63
C PRO A 638 3.84 -11.32 15.81
N ARG A 639 4.88 -12.16 15.89
CA ARG A 639 6.14 -11.99 15.14
C ARG A 639 6.55 -13.21 14.32
N THR A 640 5.77 -14.29 14.31
CA THR A 640 6.16 -15.54 13.64
C THR A 640 5.06 -16.06 12.71
N ILE A 641 5.40 -16.24 11.44
CA ILE A 641 4.53 -16.86 10.45
C ILE A 641 4.46 -18.37 10.70
N GLU A 642 3.26 -18.93 10.67
CA GLU A 642 3.03 -20.38 10.71
C GLU A 642 2.81 -20.95 9.31
N SER A 643 1.97 -20.27 8.54
CA SER A 643 1.55 -20.69 7.21
C SER A 643 1.09 -19.50 6.38
N ILE A 644 1.01 -19.72 5.08
CA ILE A 644 0.47 -18.75 4.13
C ILE A 644 -0.64 -19.39 3.32
N VAL A 645 -1.64 -18.59 2.95
CA VAL A 645 -2.66 -18.99 1.99
C VAL A 645 -2.31 -18.36 0.66
N ALA A 646 -2.28 -19.18 -0.38
CA ALA A 646 -2.11 -18.74 -1.75
C ALA A 646 -3.35 -19.10 -2.57
N THR A 647 -3.79 -18.17 -3.42
CA THR A 647 -4.96 -18.31 -4.27
C THR A 647 -4.51 -18.54 -5.71
N ASP A 648 -5.02 -19.58 -6.36
CA ASP A 648 -4.80 -19.84 -7.77
C ASP A 648 -5.42 -18.71 -8.62
N VAL A 649 -4.63 -18.15 -9.53
CA VAL A 649 -5.00 -16.94 -10.26
C VAL A 649 -6.09 -17.15 -11.31
N ASP A 650 -6.34 -18.40 -11.72
CA ASP A 650 -7.37 -18.72 -12.72
C ASP A 650 -8.64 -19.26 -12.06
N THR A 651 -8.48 -20.16 -11.09
CA THR A 651 -9.57 -20.95 -10.52
C THR A 651 -10.07 -20.42 -9.19
N TYR A 652 -9.32 -19.52 -8.55
CA TYR A 652 -9.59 -18.98 -7.21
C TYR A 652 -9.56 -20.00 -6.08
N ARG A 653 -9.10 -21.22 -6.37
CA ARG A 653 -8.89 -22.23 -5.33
C ARG A 653 -7.75 -21.82 -4.43
N GLN A 654 -7.97 -21.96 -3.13
CA GLN A 654 -6.99 -21.59 -2.13
C GLN A 654 -6.23 -22.82 -1.67
N ILE A 655 -4.93 -22.64 -1.47
CA ILE A 655 -4.05 -23.62 -0.85
C ILE A 655 -3.40 -23.01 0.39
N VAL A 656 -3.09 -23.84 1.37
CA VAL A 656 -2.27 -23.46 2.51
C VAL A 656 -0.93 -24.18 2.47
N VAL A 657 0.15 -23.42 2.70
CA VAL A 657 1.53 -23.89 2.70
C VAL A 657 2.16 -23.55 4.04
N ARG A 658 2.80 -24.52 4.69
CA ARG A 658 3.38 -24.39 6.03
C ARG A 658 4.91 -24.46 5.97
N GLY A 659 5.57 -23.76 6.87
CA GLY A 659 7.01 -23.85 7.01
C GLY A 659 7.54 -23.12 8.24
N PRO A 660 8.77 -23.44 8.69
CA PRO A 660 9.41 -22.72 9.79
C PRO A 660 10.06 -21.41 9.34
N LEU A 661 10.40 -21.28 8.04
CA LEU A 661 11.12 -20.15 7.46
C LEU A 661 10.44 -19.70 6.17
N PHE A 662 10.37 -18.39 5.97
CA PHE A 662 9.74 -17.77 4.81
C PHE A 662 10.68 -16.74 4.17
N ALA A 663 10.56 -16.52 2.86
CA ALA A 663 11.23 -15.43 2.17
C ALA A 663 10.25 -14.65 1.29
N ASP A 664 10.23 -13.33 1.47
CA ASP A 664 9.57 -12.43 0.55
C ASP A 664 10.52 -12.05 -0.59
N CYS A 665 10.26 -12.63 -1.76
CA CYS A 665 10.93 -12.36 -3.02
C CYS A 665 9.96 -11.82 -4.09
N THR A 666 8.80 -11.28 -3.68
CA THR A 666 7.77 -10.83 -4.65
C THR A 666 8.18 -9.54 -5.36
N GLY A 667 9.15 -8.81 -4.79
CA GLY A 667 9.55 -7.49 -5.25
C GLY A 667 8.61 -6.38 -4.79
N ASP A 668 7.33 -6.69 -4.55
CA ASP A 668 6.31 -5.77 -4.01
C ASP A 668 6.12 -5.87 -2.49
N ALA A 669 6.95 -6.67 -1.81
CA ALA A 669 6.89 -6.91 -0.36
C ALA A 669 5.55 -7.50 0.13
N THR A 670 4.85 -8.22 -0.74
CA THR A 670 3.48 -8.72 -0.50
C THR A 670 3.41 -9.59 0.76
N LEU A 671 4.34 -10.52 0.91
CA LEU A 671 4.34 -11.45 2.05
C LEU A 671 4.68 -10.70 3.36
N GLY A 672 5.67 -9.82 3.33
CA GLY A 672 6.07 -9.04 4.49
C GLY A 672 4.96 -8.12 5.00
N VAL A 673 4.27 -7.43 4.08
CA VAL A 673 3.14 -6.55 4.43
C VAL A 673 1.98 -7.36 5.00
N LEU A 674 1.60 -8.47 4.38
CA LEU A 674 0.55 -9.36 4.91
C LEU A 674 0.93 -9.95 6.28
N ALA A 675 2.21 -10.13 6.57
CA ALA A 675 2.71 -10.58 7.86
C ALA A 675 2.79 -9.45 8.92
N GLY A 676 2.55 -8.19 8.53
CA GLY A 676 2.61 -7.02 9.41
C GLY A 676 4.01 -6.46 9.64
N ALA A 677 4.96 -6.69 8.73
CA ALA A 677 6.28 -6.07 8.79
C ALA A 677 6.22 -4.59 8.41
N GLU A 678 7.05 -3.75 9.05
CA GLU A 678 7.16 -2.34 8.69
C GLU A 678 7.80 -2.17 7.31
N TRP A 679 7.32 -1.17 6.55
CA TRP A 679 7.77 -0.89 5.20
C TRP A 679 7.79 0.60 4.88
N SER A 680 8.54 0.99 3.86
CA SER A 680 8.51 2.32 3.24
C SER A 680 8.33 2.23 1.72
N MET A 681 7.89 3.31 1.08
CA MET A 681 7.81 3.42 -0.37
C MET A 681 8.08 4.87 -0.78
N GLY A 682 8.73 5.05 -1.93
CA GLY A 682 9.11 6.36 -2.44
C GLY A 682 10.26 7.02 -1.69
N ARG A 683 10.58 8.27 -2.05
CA ARG A 683 11.69 9.02 -1.47
C ARG A 683 11.44 9.41 -0.03
N GLU A 684 12.34 8.99 0.84
CA GLU A 684 12.41 9.49 2.21
C GLU A 684 12.96 10.93 2.26
N ALA A 685 12.56 11.68 3.29
CA ALA A 685 13.14 12.98 3.59
C ALA A 685 14.62 12.83 3.95
N ARG A 686 15.44 13.81 3.54
CA ARG A 686 16.86 13.90 3.89
C ARG A 686 17.10 13.77 5.38
N SER A 687 16.18 14.30 6.20
CA SER A 687 16.26 14.24 7.66
C SER A 687 16.12 12.82 8.24
N LYS A 688 15.47 11.88 7.53
CA LYS A 688 15.24 10.51 8.02
C LYS A 688 16.52 9.69 8.08
N TYR A 689 17.36 9.79 7.06
CA TYR A 689 18.61 9.00 6.95
C TYR A 689 19.88 9.84 6.81
N GLY A 690 19.77 11.16 6.67
CA GLY A 690 20.91 12.06 6.46
C GLY A 690 21.49 12.00 5.04
N GLU A 691 20.70 11.57 4.06
CA GLU A 691 21.16 11.30 2.69
C GLU A 691 21.19 12.59 1.84
N PRO A 692 22.37 13.03 1.34
CA PRO A 692 22.47 14.29 0.60
C PRO A 692 21.64 14.32 -0.69
N SER A 693 21.45 13.18 -1.36
CA SER A 693 20.65 13.08 -2.60
C SER A 693 19.15 12.94 -2.34
N ALA A 694 18.72 12.75 -1.09
CA ALA A 694 17.31 12.73 -0.74
C ALA A 694 16.71 14.15 -0.79
N PRO A 695 15.41 14.28 -1.13
CA PRO A 695 14.69 15.54 -1.03
C PRO A 695 14.64 16.03 0.42
N ASP A 696 14.47 17.34 0.64
CA ASP A 696 14.38 17.87 2.02
C ASP A 696 13.18 17.28 2.77
N THR A 697 12.14 16.93 2.02
CA THR A 697 10.80 16.51 2.39
C THR A 697 10.50 15.17 1.72
N ALA A 698 9.78 14.24 2.37
CA ALA A 698 9.50 12.92 1.79
C ALA A 698 8.30 12.93 0.81
N ASP A 699 8.54 12.89 -0.50
CA ASP A 699 7.52 13.19 -1.53
C ASP A 699 6.84 11.98 -2.19
N GLY A 700 7.05 10.78 -1.65
CA GLY A 700 6.42 9.55 -2.17
C GLY A 700 6.86 9.14 -3.58
N MET A 701 7.72 9.92 -4.25
CA MET A 701 8.13 9.65 -5.62
C MET A 701 8.97 8.36 -5.67
N THR A 702 8.67 7.50 -6.64
CA THR A 702 9.36 6.24 -6.88
C THR A 702 10.08 6.25 -8.23
N MET A 703 10.99 5.30 -8.46
CA MET A 703 11.55 4.98 -9.78
C MET A 703 10.56 4.26 -10.71
N GLY A 704 9.29 4.69 -10.72
CA GLY A 704 8.22 4.34 -11.66
C GLY A 704 8.07 2.89 -12.14
N ALA A 705 7.28 2.74 -13.20
CA ALA A 705 7.07 1.49 -13.90
C ALA A 705 7.28 1.66 -15.40
N SER A 706 8.11 0.80 -16.01
CA SER A 706 8.32 0.82 -17.45
C SER A 706 7.21 0.09 -18.19
N VAL A 707 6.65 0.74 -19.21
CA VAL A 707 5.76 0.13 -20.21
C VAL A 707 6.46 0.19 -21.55
N GLN A 708 7.14 -0.90 -21.88
CA GLN A 708 7.99 -1.00 -23.07
C GLN A 708 7.18 -1.40 -24.30
N TRP A 709 7.67 -1.05 -25.48
CA TRP A 709 7.03 -1.42 -26.74
C TRP A 709 8.02 -1.44 -27.90
N TYR A 710 7.69 -2.09 -29.00
CA TYR A 710 8.44 -1.96 -30.27
C TYR A 710 7.55 -2.11 -31.49
N CYS A 711 8.01 -1.58 -32.61
CA CYS A 711 7.47 -1.88 -33.93
C CYS A 711 8.27 -2.96 -34.66
N LEU A 712 7.62 -3.59 -35.62
CA LEU A 712 8.19 -4.51 -36.60
C LEU A 712 7.95 -3.95 -38.00
N GLU A 713 8.69 -4.46 -38.99
CA GLU A 713 8.50 -4.12 -40.40
C GLU A 713 7.71 -5.20 -41.11
N ALA A 714 6.78 -4.80 -41.96
CA ALA A 714 6.09 -5.64 -42.93
C ALA A 714 6.66 -5.43 -44.34
N ASP A 715 6.37 -6.38 -45.25
CA ASP A 715 6.79 -6.29 -46.65
C ASP A 715 6.03 -5.21 -47.45
N ALA A 716 4.92 -4.70 -46.90
CA ALA A 716 4.05 -3.70 -47.52
C ALA A 716 3.55 -2.68 -46.48
N PRO A 717 3.02 -1.51 -46.92
CA PRO A 717 2.48 -0.51 -46.02
C PRO A 717 1.36 -1.06 -45.12
N THR A 718 1.39 -0.69 -43.85
CA THR A 718 0.41 -1.08 -42.83
C THR A 718 -0.33 0.16 -42.30
N ALA A 719 -1.57 -0.02 -41.87
CA ALA A 719 -2.34 1.04 -41.22
C ALA A 719 -2.33 0.88 -39.70
N PHE A 720 -2.61 1.97 -38.99
CA PHE A 720 -2.93 1.97 -37.57
C PHE A 720 -4.08 2.96 -37.34
N PRO A 721 -5.08 2.66 -36.49
CA PRO A 721 -6.20 3.57 -36.25
C PRO A 721 -5.74 4.96 -35.84
N ASP A 722 -6.33 6.00 -36.42
CA ASP A 722 -6.08 7.37 -35.98
C ASP A 722 -6.95 7.67 -34.75
N ILE A 723 -6.34 7.68 -33.57
CA ILE A 723 -7.07 7.78 -32.30
C ILE A 723 -7.28 9.23 -31.86
N GLU A 724 -8.48 9.55 -31.39
CA GLU A 724 -8.86 10.88 -30.87
C GLU A 724 -8.89 10.94 -29.34
N TRP A 725 -8.93 9.77 -28.68
CA TRP A 725 -9.00 9.64 -27.21
C TRP A 725 -7.62 9.64 -26.53
N GLY A 726 -6.55 9.55 -27.32
CA GLY A 726 -5.17 9.46 -26.83
C GLY A 726 -4.62 10.75 -26.23
N LEU A 727 -3.44 10.66 -25.64
CA LEU A 727 -2.67 11.82 -25.16
C LEU A 727 -2.48 12.78 -26.34
N PRO A 728 -2.64 14.11 -26.16
CA PRO A 728 -2.55 15.08 -27.26
C PRO A 728 -1.09 15.26 -27.71
N ILE A 729 -0.57 14.25 -28.42
CA ILE A 729 0.74 14.26 -29.06
C ILE A 729 0.67 15.12 -30.33
N ASP A 730 1.73 15.88 -30.55
CA ASP A 730 1.96 16.74 -31.71
C ASP A 730 3.38 16.58 -32.26
N GLU A 731 3.73 17.34 -33.30
CA GLU A 731 5.04 17.25 -33.95
C GLU A 731 6.21 17.64 -33.03
N ARG A 732 5.94 18.38 -31.94
CA ARG A 732 6.97 18.78 -30.96
C ARG A 732 7.18 17.73 -29.89
N SER A 733 6.14 16.97 -29.57
CA SER A 733 6.11 16.01 -28.46
C SER A 733 6.25 14.56 -28.89
N VAL A 734 5.99 14.24 -30.16
CA VAL A 734 6.12 12.88 -30.70
C VAL A 734 7.53 12.33 -30.51
N GLN A 735 7.59 11.10 -30.01
CA GLN A 735 8.81 10.33 -29.92
C GLN A 735 9.01 9.56 -31.23
N ILE A 736 9.95 10.04 -32.04
CA ILE A 736 10.37 9.42 -33.30
C ILE A 736 11.33 8.26 -32.96
N VAL A 737 10.76 7.13 -32.55
CA VAL A 737 11.50 5.93 -32.17
C VAL A 737 10.79 4.68 -32.69
N ARG A 738 11.54 3.59 -32.90
CA ARG A 738 10.98 2.27 -33.26
C ARG A 738 10.72 1.38 -32.04
N ARG A 739 11.16 1.80 -30.86
CA ARG A 739 11.09 1.04 -29.61
C ARG A 739 11.06 1.97 -28.41
N GLY A 740 10.09 1.75 -27.53
CA GLY A 740 10.07 2.31 -26.18
C GLY A 740 10.82 1.41 -25.21
N GLN A 741 11.98 1.85 -24.73
CA GLN A 741 12.84 1.09 -23.82
C GLN A 741 12.58 1.45 -22.35
N TRP A 742 13.55 1.19 -21.48
CA TRP A 742 13.49 1.44 -20.04
C TRP A 742 12.99 2.86 -19.71
N TYR A 743 13.40 3.89 -20.46
CA TYR A 743 13.05 5.28 -20.17
C TYR A 743 11.59 5.64 -20.48
N TRP A 744 10.80 4.72 -21.05
CA TRP A 744 9.34 4.84 -21.15
C TRP A 744 8.73 4.39 -19.84
N GLU A 745 8.69 5.32 -18.90
CA GLU A 745 8.44 5.06 -17.49
C GLU A 745 7.41 6.04 -16.97
N VAL A 746 6.41 5.49 -16.29
CA VAL A 746 5.20 6.19 -15.89
C VAL A 746 4.95 5.99 -14.39
N GLY A 747 4.08 6.83 -13.84
CA GLY A 747 3.57 6.66 -12.49
C GLY A 747 4.54 7.00 -11.37
N MET A 748 5.64 7.73 -11.63
CA MET A 748 6.65 8.03 -10.60
C MET A 748 6.08 8.74 -9.36
N ARG A 749 4.94 9.42 -9.47
CA ARG A 749 4.27 10.15 -8.38
C ARG A 749 3.00 9.46 -7.89
N ASP A 750 2.63 8.33 -8.49
CA ASP A 750 1.45 7.53 -8.10
C ASP A 750 1.88 6.41 -7.14
N ASP A 751 0.92 5.86 -6.39
CA ASP A 751 1.16 4.73 -5.50
C ASP A 751 1.40 3.46 -6.33
N GLN A 752 2.59 2.86 -6.23
CA GLN A 752 2.98 1.71 -7.06
C GLN A 752 2.22 0.42 -6.74
N ILE A 753 1.40 0.40 -5.69
CA ILE A 753 0.54 -0.70 -5.32
C ILE A 753 -0.92 -0.33 -5.57
N ALA A 754 -1.44 0.73 -4.96
CA ALA A 754 -2.85 1.09 -5.07
C ALA A 754 -3.24 1.49 -6.50
N ASP A 755 -2.38 2.25 -7.18
CA ASP A 755 -2.62 2.74 -8.55
C ASP A 755 -1.99 1.86 -9.64
N ALA A 756 -1.53 0.65 -9.32
CA ALA A 756 -0.70 -0.16 -10.20
C ALA A 756 -1.34 -0.42 -11.59
N GLU A 757 -2.66 -0.66 -11.65
CA GLU A 757 -3.38 -0.84 -12.92
C GLU A 757 -3.40 0.47 -13.73
N LYS A 758 -3.79 1.58 -13.09
CA LYS A 758 -3.82 2.92 -13.68
C LYS A 758 -2.45 3.34 -14.22
N ILE A 759 -1.36 3.04 -13.50
CA ILE A 759 0.01 3.32 -13.93
C ILE A 759 0.35 2.53 -15.20
N ARG A 760 0.10 1.20 -15.21
CA ARG A 760 0.31 0.35 -16.40
C ARG A 760 -0.48 0.86 -17.59
N ASP A 761 -1.75 1.17 -17.35
CA ASP A 761 -2.70 1.67 -18.34
C ASP A 761 -2.26 2.99 -18.95
N TYR A 762 -1.73 3.90 -18.14
CA TYR A 762 -1.20 5.17 -18.64
C TYR A 762 -0.03 4.94 -19.60
N GLY A 763 0.85 3.98 -19.31
CA GLY A 763 1.94 3.61 -20.22
C GLY A 763 1.44 3.07 -21.57
N MET A 764 0.38 2.23 -21.56
CA MET A 764 -0.23 1.74 -22.80
C MET A 764 -0.93 2.87 -23.58
N TYR A 765 -1.67 3.73 -22.87
CA TYR A 765 -2.31 4.93 -23.40
C TYR A 765 -1.32 5.81 -24.16
N VAL A 766 -0.15 6.09 -23.55
CA VAL A 766 0.92 6.87 -24.16
C VAL A 766 1.51 6.15 -25.38
N ALA A 767 1.79 4.84 -25.29
CA ALA A 767 2.36 4.07 -26.39
C ALA A 767 1.45 4.11 -27.64
N TYR A 768 0.14 3.90 -27.47
CA TYR A 768 -0.83 4.00 -28.56
C TYR A 768 -0.95 5.41 -29.12
N SER A 769 -0.94 6.42 -28.25
CA SER A 769 -1.03 7.84 -28.64
C SER A 769 0.16 8.26 -29.49
N ASN A 770 1.37 7.92 -29.05
CA ASN A 770 2.59 8.21 -29.79
C ASN A 770 2.61 7.48 -31.14
N TRP A 771 2.26 6.18 -31.14
CA TRP A 771 2.25 5.38 -32.36
C TRP A 771 1.20 5.84 -33.38
N SER A 772 -0.01 6.17 -32.92
CA SER A 772 -1.06 6.75 -33.76
C SER A 772 -0.61 8.03 -34.44
N TYR A 773 -0.02 8.96 -33.67
CA TYR A 773 0.46 10.22 -34.23
C TYR A 773 1.58 9.97 -35.26
N LEU A 774 2.54 9.11 -34.93
CA LEU A 774 3.68 8.78 -35.80
C LEU A 774 3.24 8.15 -37.13
N LYS A 775 2.22 7.28 -37.09
CA LYS A 775 1.68 6.60 -38.29
C LYS A 775 0.77 7.48 -39.15
N ASN A 776 -0.03 8.35 -38.53
CA ASN A 776 -1.12 9.04 -39.23
C ASN A 776 -0.80 10.52 -39.51
N ARG A 777 -0.17 11.22 -38.57
CA ARG A 777 -0.14 12.68 -38.54
C ARG A 777 1.26 13.30 -38.63
N SER A 778 2.30 12.59 -38.20
CA SER A 778 3.67 13.12 -38.15
C SER A 778 4.25 13.44 -39.54
N SER A 779 5.13 14.45 -39.58
CA SER A 779 5.89 14.83 -40.78
C SER A 779 6.79 13.71 -41.33
N VAL A 780 7.13 12.72 -40.50
CA VAL A 780 7.99 11.59 -40.88
C VAL A 780 7.24 10.26 -41.07
N ARG A 781 5.90 10.27 -41.12
CA ARG A 781 5.07 9.06 -41.21
C ARG A 781 5.45 8.09 -42.34
N ASP A 782 5.95 8.61 -43.46
CA ASP A 782 6.37 7.79 -44.61
C ASP A 782 7.54 6.86 -44.27
N ARG A 783 8.38 7.23 -43.28
CA ARG A 783 9.46 6.36 -42.76
C ARG A 783 8.93 5.15 -41.99
N TYR A 784 7.68 5.22 -41.56
CA TYR A 784 6.97 4.20 -40.79
C TYR A 784 5.85 3.56 -41.61
N ALA A 785 5.79 3.78 -42.93
CA ALA A 785 4.72 3.27 -43.79
C ALA A 785 4.56 1.74 -43.65
N ASN A 786 5.67 1.00 -43.66
CA ASN A 786 5.70 -0.45 -43.54
C ASN A 786 5.78 -0.96 -42.09
N SER A 787 5.88 -0.05 -41.12
CA SER A 787 6.08 -0.40 -39.72
C SER A 787 4.74 -0.56 -39.02
N TYR A 788 4.60 -1.57 -38.16
CA TYR A 788 3.42 -1.82 -37.32
C TYR A 788 3.82 -2.10 -35.88
N LEU A 789 2.93 -1.83 -34.92
CA LEU A 789 3.19 -2.07 -33.51
C LEU A 789 3.22 -3.59 -33.26
N GLY A 790 4.38 -4.13 -32.90
CA GLY A 790 4.59 -5.56 -32.77
C GLY A 790 4.37 -6.09 -31.35
N TRP A 791 4.56 -5.23 -30.35
CA TRP A 791 4.35 -5.56 -28.94
C TRP A 791 4.29 -4.29 -28.09
N VAL A 792 3.39 -4.27 -27.11
CA VAL A 792 3.36 -3.34 -25.98
C VAL A 792 3.33 -4.19 -24.70
N ALA A 793 4.05 -3.77 -23.68
CA ALA A 793 4.01 -4.45 -22.39
C ALA A 793 2.65 -4.21 -21.72
N HIS A 794 1.81 -5.23 -21.64
CA HIS A 794 0.63 -5.20 -20.76
C HIS A 794 0.98 -5.62 -19.33
N VAL A 795 2.21 -6.13 -19.09
CA VAL A 795 2.76 -6.37 -17.75
C VAL A 795 3.80 -5.32 -17.39
N ALA A 796 3.52 -4.54 -16.35
CA ALA A 796 4.34 -3.37 -16.01
C ALA A 796 5.67 -3.76 -15.35
N GLY A 797 6.77 -3.19 -15.84
CA GLY A 797 8.10 -3.38 -15.28
C GLY A 797 8.38 -2.41 -14.13
N LYS A 798 7.81 -2.65 -12.94
CA LYS A 798 8.08 -1.84 -11.74
C LYS A 798 9.57 -1.88 -11.37
N ARG A 799 10.17 -0.72 -11.09
CA ARG A 799 11.54 -0.67 -10.53
C ARG A 799 11.56 -0.49 -9.03
N GLU A 800 10.54 0.14 -8.49
CA GLU A 800 10.38 0.45 -7.07
C GLU A 800 8.92 0.27 -6.66
N SER A 801 8.75 -0.12 -5.41
CA SER A 801 7.50 -0.38 -4.71
C SER A 801 7.79 -0.30 -3.21
N ARG A 802 7.10 -1.10 -2.40
CA ARG A 802 7.34 -1.25 -0.96
C ARG A 802 8.71 -1.91 -0.68
N ARG A 803 9.48 -1.31 0.24
CA ARG A 803 10.71 -1.85 0.84
C ARG A 803 10.44 -2.20 2.30
N LEU A 804 10.82 -3.40 2.73
CA LEU A 804 10.66 -3.83 4.12
C LEU A 804 11.83 -3.34 4.97
N LEU A 805 11.59 -3.12 6.26
CA LEU A 805 12.64 -2.74 7.19
C LEU A 805 13.25 -3.96 7.90
N GLY A 806 14.57 -4.02 7.84
CA GLY A 806 15.41 -4.95 8.58
C GLY A 806 16.10 -4.25 9.76
N GLU A 807 16.99 -4.96 10.44
CA GLU A 807 17.78 -4.37 11.54
C GLU A 807 18.80 -3.35 11.06
N PHE A 808 19.10 -3.36 9.77
CA PHE A 808 19.93 -2.36 9.11
C PHE A 808 19.26 -1.87 7.84
N VAL A 809 19.23 -0.55 7.65
CA VAL A 809 18.82 0.09 6.40
C VAL A 809 20.08 0.60 5.72
N LEU A 810 20.41 0.05 4.54
CA LEU A 810 21.54 0.56 3.75
C LEU A 810 21.17 1.92 3.16
N ARG A 811 22.07 2.91 3.31
CA ARG A 811 21.84 4.30 2.90
C ARG A 811 22.94 4.77 1.95
N GLU A 812 22.70 5.91 1.31
CA GLU A 812 23.60 6.58 0.39
C GLU A 812 25.01 6.76 0.98
N GLN A 813 25.13 7.30 2.19
CA GLN A 813 26.43 7.56 2.81
C GLN A 813 27.21 6.27 3.10
N ASP A 814 26.54 5.15 3.34
CA ASP A 814 27.19 3.87 3.57
C ASP A 814 27.90 3.42 2.27
N LEU A 815 27.24 3.64 1.13
CA LEU A 815 27.76 3.40 -0.22
C LEU A 815 28.85 4.40 -0.61
N MET A 816 28.58 5.69 -0.44
CA MET A 816 29.44 6.79 -0.92
C MET A 816 30.71 6.97 -0.10
N ASN A 817 30.66 6.72 1.22
CA ASN A 817 31.86 6.67 2.07
C ASN A 817 32.56 5.31 1.98
N PHE A 818 32.00 4.36 1.24
CA PHE A 818 32.50 3.00 1.10
C PHE A 818 32.71 2.31 2.47
N THR A 819 31.74 2.48 3.38
CA THR A 819 31.77 1.87 4.71
C THR A 819 31.50 0.37 4.58
N ILE A 820 32.53 -0.46 4.68
CA ILE A 820 32.39 -1.92 4.57
C ILE A 820 32.06 -2.52 5.92
N TYR A 821 30.97 -3.27 5.99
CA TYR A 821 30.54 -3.96 7.20
C TYR A 821 31.06 -5.42 7.24
N PRO A 822 31.35 -5.97 8.44
CA PRO A 822 31.81 -7.36 8.59
C PRO A 822 30.82 -8.40 8.04
N ASP A 823 29.53 -8.04 7.98
CA ASP A 823 28.44 -8.85 7.46
C ASP A 823 28.13 -8.60 5.98
N GLY A 824 29.07 -8.01 5.22
CA GLY A 824 28.93 -7.85 3.77
C GLY A 824 28.79 -9.18 3.02
N THR A 825 27.86 -9.23 2.06
CA THR A 825 27.46 -10.43 1.30
C THR A 825 27.56 -10.22 -0.22
N ALA A 826 26.46 -10.39 -0.95
CA ALA A 826 26.34 -10.11 -2.38
C ALA A 826 26.75 -8.65 -2.67
N SER A 827 27.55 -8.46 -3.72
CA SER A 827 28.01 -7.13 -4.11
C SER A 827 27.10 -6.52 -5.15
N THR A 828 26.63 -5.29 -4.91
CA THR A 828 26.07 -4.48 -5.99
C THR A 828 27.17 -4.09 -6.97
N SER A 829 26.81 -4.05 -8.24
CA SER A 829 27.71 -3.84 -9.38
C SER A 829 27.34 -2.65 -10.25
N TRP A 830 26.27 -1.96 -9.90
CA TRP A 830 25.71 -0.86 -10.67
C TRP A 830 25.95 0.47 -9.96
N TYR A 831 25.95 1.55 -10.72
CA TYR A 831 25.91 2.89 -10.15
C TYR A 831 24.62 3.08 -9.35
N ILE A 832 24.59 4.10 -8.49
CA ILE A 832 23.31 4.51 -7.90
C ILE A 832 22.52 5.17 -9.03
N ASP A 833 21.55 4.42 -9.57
CA ASP A 833 20.76 4.79 -10.75
C ASP A 833 19.36 5.23 -10.33
N GLN A 834 19.18 6.55 -10.17
CA GLN A 834 17.94 7.18 -9.78
C GLN A 834 17.18 7.72 -10.99
N HIS A 835 15.87 7.48 -11.05
CA HIS A 835 15.05 7.84 -12.21
C HIS A 835 14.13 8.99 -11.81
N TYR A 836 14.12 10.03 -12.65
CA TYR A 836 13.29 11.22 -12.46
C TYR A 836 12.46 11.48 -13.72
N PRO A 837 11.35 12.23 -13.62
CA PRO A 837 10.63 12.69 -14.80
C PRO A 837 11.57 13.45 -15.74
N ASP A 838 11.53 13.13 -17.04
CA ASP A 838 12.36 13.81 -18.04
C ASP A 838 11.99 15.31 -18.09
N PRO A 839 12.96 16.24 -17.93
CA PRO A 839 12.64 17.66 -17.84
C PRO A 839 11.96 18.26 -19.08
N GLU A 840 12.25 17.75 -20.28
CA GLU A 840 11.57 18.22 -21.49
C GLU A 840 10.16 17.64 -21.58
N ASN A 841 9.98 16.38 -21.18
CA ASN A 841 8.66 15.76 -21.08
C ASN A 841 7.78 16.45 -20.02
N SER A 842 8.33 16.82 -18.86
CA SER A 842 7.62 17.61 -17.83
C SER A 842 7.14 18.97 -18.33
N LYS A 843 7.88 19.64 -19.22
CA LYS A 843 7.43 20.92 -19.82
C LYS A 843 6.21 20.74 -20.72
N LEU A 844 6.13 19.60 -21.41
CA LEU A 844 5.07 19.30 -22.37
C LEU A 844 3.85 18.67 -21.69
N PHE A 845 4.07 17.85 -20.66
CA PHE A 845 3.06 17.06 -19.97
C PHE A 845 3.24 17.14 -18.44
N PRO A 846 3.09 18.33 -17.83
CA PRO A 846 3.29 18.50 -16.38
C PRO A 846 2.32 17.62 -15.58
N GLY A 847 2.86 16.79 -14.69
CA GLY A 847 2.09 15.84 -13.87
C GLY A 847 1.55 14.63 -14.65
N ARG A 848 1.92 14.50 -15.92
CA ARG A 848 1.55 13.41 -16.83
C ARG A 848 2.78 12.96 -17.62
N GLU A 849 3.92 12.93 -16.95
CA GLU A 849 5.16 12.51 -17.56
C GLU A 849 5.14 11.01 -17.87
N TYR A 850 5.69 10.67 -19.03
CA TYR A 850 5.78 9.30 -19.53
C TYR A 850 7.20 8.91 -19.97
N LEU A 851 8.14 9.84 -19.85
CA LEU A 851 9.56 9.60 -20.04
C LEU A 851 10.33 9.89 -18.76
N SER A 852 11.31 9.05 -18.47
CA SER A 852 12.27 9.26 -17.40
C SER A 852 13.66 9.62 -17.90
N CYS A 853 14.45 10.24 -17.02
CA CYS A 853 15.89 10.37 -17.15
C CYS A 853 16.58 9.68 -15.96
N GLY A 854 17.64 8.92 -16.26
CA GLY A 854 18.47 8.28 -15.24
C GLY A 854 19.59 9.20 -14.78
N HIS A 855 19.70 9.40 -13.48
CA HIS A 855 20.83 10.05 -12.81
C HIS A 855 21.74 8.98 -12.22
N LEU A 856 22.95 8.87 -12.76
CA LEU A 856 23.91 7.83 -12.41
C LEU A 856 25.01 8.39 -11.52
N THR A 857 25.02 8.03 -10.24
CA THR A 857 26.12 8.36 -9.33
C THR A 857 27.14 7.20 -9.31
N PRO A 858 28.40 7.44 -9.69
CA PRO A 858 29.43 6.40 -9.73
C PRO A 858 29.61 5.68 -8.40
N LEU A 859 29.67 4.35 -8.45
CA LEU A 859 29.85 3.48 -7.29
C LEU A 859 30.75 2.30 -7.66
N SER A 860 31.72 1.99 -6.79
CA SER A 860 32.52 0.76 -6.89
C SER A 860 31.72 -0.44 -6.35
N PHE A 861 32.15 -1.66 -6.64
CA PHE A 861 31.45 -2.83 -6.13
C PHE A 861 31.35 -2.82 -4.61
N TYR A 862 30.12 -2.87 -4.10
CA TYR A 862 29.84 -2.67 -2.70
C TYR A 862 29.14 -3.91 -2.12
N PRO A 863 29.70 -4.59 -1.10
CA PRO A 863 29.10 -5.75 -0.46
C PRO A 863 27.95 -5.34 0.46
N ILE A 864 26.76 -5.85 0.18
CA ILE A 864 25.54 -5.47 0.90
C ILE A 864 25.50 -6.20 2.26
N PRO A 865 25.25 -5.50 3.38
CA PRO A 865 25.15 -6.13 4.69
C PRO A 865 24.01 -7.14 4.77
N TYR A 866 24.27 -8.32 5.35
CA TYR A 866 23.28 -9.38 5.52
C TYR A 866 22.05 -8.95 6.33
N ARG A 867 22.23 -8.02 7.28
CA ARG A 867 21.12 -7.42 8.04
C ARG A 867 20.06 -6.71 7.19
N CYS A 868 20.33 -6.49 5.90
CA CYS A 868 19.34 -5.99 4.95
C CYS A 868 18.36 -7.07 4.45
N PHE A 869 18.62 -8.37 4.72
CA PHE A 869 17.93 -9.51 4.09
C PHE A 869 16.94 -10.23 5.01
N TYR A 870 16.60 -9.67 6.18
CA TYR A 870 15.56 -10.21 7.05
C TYR A 870 14.82 -9.12 7.81
N SER A 871 13.55 -9.38 8.11
CA SER A 871 12.67 -8.41 8.76
C SER A 871 13.07 -8.19 10.21
N LYS A 872 12.98 -6.94 10.69
CA LYS A 872 13.11 -6.63 12.12
C LYS A 872 11.84 -6.93 12.93
N ASP A 873 10.71 -7.15 12.24
CA ASP A 873 9.37 -7.26 12.86
C ASP A 873 8.81 -8.69 12.82
N VAL A 874 9.23 -9.49 11.83
CA VAL A 874 8.80 -10.87 11.63
C VAL A 874 10.01 -11.80 11.69
N ASP A 875 10.11 -12.53 12.80
CA ASP A 875 11.32 -13.22 13.24
C ASP A 875 11.80 -14.31 12.26
N ASN A 876 10.88 -14.96 11.55
CA ASN A 876 11.18 -16.04 10.59
C ASN A 876 11.02 -15.65 9.11
N LEU A 877 11.13 -14.34 8.81
CA LEU A 877 10.97 -13.80 7.46
C LEU A 877 12.29 -13.23 6.92
N PHE A 878 12.79 -13.85 5.86
CA PHE A 878 13.80 -13.30 4.97
C PHE A 878 13.18 -12.38 3.91
N MET A 879 14.01 -11.55 3.30
CA MET A 879 13.69 -10.74 2.13
C MET A 879 14.84 -10.75 1.14
N ALA A 880 14.53 -10.91 -0.15
CA ALA A 880 15.50 -10.81 -1.23
C ALA A 880 14.84 -10.26 -2.49
N GLY A 881 15.48 -9.30 -3.16
CA GLY A 881 14.85 -8.61 -4.28
C GLY A 881 14.99 -7.10 -4.14
N ARG A 882 13.98 -6.40 -4.62
CA ARG A 882 13.89 -4.93 -4.55
C ARG A 882 13.25 -4.44 -3.25
N ASN A 883 12.63 -5.35 -2.52
CA ASN A 883 11.93 -5.14 -1.26
C ASN A 883 12.82 -5.25 -0.02
N ILE A 884 14.15 -5.36 -0.19
CA ILE A 884 15.10 -5.45 0.92
C ILE A 884 15.22 -4.13 1.70
N SER A 885 15.83 -4.17 2.88
CA SER A 885 15.97 -3.00 3.76
C SER A 885 17.05 -2.02 3.30
N VAL A 886 16.62 -1.04 2.50
CA VAL A 886 17.45 0.03 1.95
C VAL A 886 16.63 1.34 1.86
N SER A 887 17.29 2.49 1.85
CA SER A 887 16.64 3.75 1.48
C SER A 887 16.28 3.78 -0.01
N HIS A 888 15.44 4.73 -0.43
CA HIS A 888 15.21 4.99 -1.85
C HIS A 888 16.50 5.23 -2.62
N VAL A 889 17.43 6.01 -2.05
CA VAL A 889 18.69 6.35 -2.72
C VAL A 889 19.54 5.10 -2.92
N ALA A 890 19.72 4.28 -1.88
CA ALA A 890 20.48 3.04 -1.97
C ALA A 890 19.79 1.98 -2.86
N LEU A 891 18.45 2.00 -2.96
CA LEU A 891 17.69 1.12 -3.86
C LEU A 891 18.20 1.22 -5.30
N GLY A 892 18.58 2.42 -5.76
CA GLY A 892 19.03 2.71 -7.12
C GLY A 892 20.19 1.83 -7.61
N THR A 893 21.03 1.32 -6.71
CA THR A 893 22.11 0.39 -7.08
C THR A 893 21.73 -1.07 -6.82
N VAL A 894 21.06 -1.38 -5.71
CA VAL A 894 20.83 -2.77 -5.29
C VAL A 894 19.71 -3.48 -6.07
N ARG A 895 18.76 -2.72 -6.66
CA ARG A 895 17.57 -3.27 -7.35
C ARG A 895 17.85 -4.03 -8.64
N VAL A 896 19.08 -3.96 -9.17
CA VAL A 896 19.46 -4.51 -10.47
C VAL A 896 19.44 -6.04 -10.44
N MET A 897 18.89 -6.70 -11.48
CA MET A 897 18.44 -8.10 -11.34
C MET A 897 19.55 -9.12 -11.07
N ARG A 898 20.78 -8.89 -11.54
CA ARG A 898 21.92 -9.75 -11.14
C ARG A 898 22.30 -9.60 -9.68
N THR A 899 22.23 -8.38 -9.15
CA THR A 899 22.43 -8.12 -7.73
C THR A 899 21.34 -8.83 -6.92
N THR A 900 20.07 -8.70 -7.30
CA THR A 900 18.95 -9.35 -6.59
C THR A 900 19.01 -10.88 -6.64
N ALA A 901 19.47 -11.45 -7.76
CA ALA A 901 19.72 -12.89 -7.87
C ALA A 901 20.78 -13.37 -6.87
N MET A 902 21.87 -12.63 -6.70
CA MET A 902 22.90 -12.95 -5.72
C MET A 902 22.38 -12.80 -4.28
N MET A 903 21.52 -11.83 -3.98
CA MET A 903 20.85 -11.73 -2.67
C MET A 903 19.99 -12.97 -2.39
N GLY A 904 19.22 -13.42 -3.39
CA GLY A 904 18.43 -14.63 -3.30
C GLY A 904 19.30 -15.86 -2.98
N GLU A 905 20.41 -16.03 -3.68
CA GLU A 905 21.38 -17.11 -3.43
C GLU A 905 21.89 -17.08 -1.97
N VAL A 906 22.23 -15.91 -1.44
CA VAL A 906 22.63 -15.74 -0.02
C VAL A 906 21.51 -16.11 0.94
N VAL A 907 20.28 -15.67 0.68
CA VAL A 907 19.10 -16.00 1.52
C VAL A 907 18.84 -17.51 1.53
N GLY A 908 18.93 -18.19 0.39
CA GLY A 908 18.78 -19.66 0.34
C GLY A 908 19.86 -20.40 1.14
N MET A 909 21.11 -19.91 1.10
CA MET A 909 22.19 -20.43 1.95
C MET A 909 21.92 -20.19 3.44
N ALA A 910 21.49 -18.98 3.82
CA ALA A 910 21.18 -18.63 5.20
C ALA A 910 20.01 -19.46 5.75
N ALA A 911 18.96 -19.68 4.95
CA ALA A 911 17.84 -20.54 5.31
C ALA A 911 18.30 -21.98 5.64
N SER A 912 19.31 -22.49 4.93
CA SER A 912 19.88 -23.81 5.22
C SER A 912 20.60 -23.87 6.57
N ILE A 913 21.26 -22.78 6.98
CA ILE A 913 21.90 -22.66 8.30
C ILE A 913 20.83 -22.60 9.39
N CYS A 914 19.78 -21.80 9.19
CA CYS A 914 18.64 -21.72 10.10
C CYS A 914 17.99 -23.11 10.30
N SER A 915 17.70 -23.82 9.21
CA SER A 915 17.11 -25.17 9.27
C SER A 915 18.01 -26.17 10.00
N LYS A 916 19.32 -26.16 9.70
CA LYS A 916 20.30 -27.06 10.32
C LYS A 916 20.43 -26.88 11.84
N HIS A 917 20.32 -25.64 12.31
CA HIS A 917 20.59 -25.29 13.72
C HIS A 917 19.33 -24.94 14.53
N GLY A 918 18.14 -24.99 13.92
CA GLY A 918 16.90 -24.51 14.55
C GLY A 918 16.94 -23.02 14.87
N ALA A 919 17.67 -22.24 14.06
CA ALA A 919 17.92 -20.82 14.27
C ALA A 919 16.98 -19.95 13.41
N LEU A 920 16.90 -18.67 13.74
CA LEU A 920 16.14 -17.66 13.00
C LEU A 920 17.07 -16.85 12.07
N PRO A 921 16.51 -16.15 11.07
CA PRO A 921 17.25 -15.26 10.18
C PRO A 921 18.28 -14.34 10.88
N HIS A 922 17.91 -13.72 12.01
CA HIS A 922 18.78 -12.82 12.76
C HIS A 922 19.96 -13.56 13.43
N ASP A 923 19.73 -14.77 13.94
CA ASP A 923 20.78 -15.57 14.62
C ASP A 923 21.97 -15.88 13.71
N VAL A 924 21.74 -15.91 12.39
CA VAL A 924 22.80 -16.12 11.40
C VAL A 924 23.81 -14.98 11.44
N TYR A 925 23.37 -13.73 11.57
CA TYR A 925 24.27 -12.59 11.75
C TYR A 925 25.01 -12.69 13.09
N ASP A 926 24.28 -12.93 14.18
CA ASP A 926 24.82 -12.85 15.54
C ASP A 926 25.84 -13.95 15.85
N THR A 927 25.59 -15.18 15.39
CA THR A 927 26.35 -16.35 15.86
C THR A 927 26.86 -17.28 14.78
N ARG A 928 26.37 -17.17 13.53
CA ARG A 928 26.67 -18.15 12.45
C ARG A 928 27.17 -17.54 11.15
N PHE A 929 27.59 -16.28 11.16
CA PHE A 929 27.91 -15.58 9.92
C PHE A 929 29.15 -16.19 9.22
N GLU A 930 30.07 -16.79 9.98
CA GLU A 930 31.21 -17.52 9.40
C GLU A 930 30.77 -18.75 8.58
N GLU A 931 29.75 -19.50 9.03
CA GLU A 931 29.20 -20.62 8.25
C GLU A 931 28.60 -20.09 6.93
N LEU A 932 27.86 -18.97 6.98
CA LEU A 932 27.33 -18.34 5.77
C LEU A 932 28.46 -17.88 4.84
N ARG A 933 29.55 -17.34 5.40
CA ARG A 933 30.72 -16.91 4.64
C ARG A 933 31.38 -18.06 3.89
N GLU A 934 31.48 -19.24 4.49
CA GLU A 934 31.99 -20.44 3.83
C GLU A 934 31.07 -20.88 2.67
N LEU A 935 29.75 -20.83 2.88
CA LEU A 935 28.78 -21.11 1.82
C LEU A 935 28.90 -20.12 0.65
N MET A 936 29.01 -18.82 0.92
CA MET A 936 29.16 -17.78 -0.10
C MET A 936 30.49 -17.91 -0.88
N ARG A 937 31.58 -18.30 -0.23
CA ARG A 937 32.86 -18.59 -0.91
C ARG A 937 32.74 -19.76 -1.89
N ARG A 938 31.95 -20.78 -1.54
CA ARG A 938 31.70 -21.95 -2.39
C ARG A 938 30.72 -21.66 -3.52
N GLY A 939 29.68 -20.85 -3.27
CA GLY A 939 28.57 -20.64 -4.20
C GLY A 939 27.60 -21.83 -4.23
N ALA A 940 26.42 -21.62 -4.81
CA ALA A 940 25.41 -22.67 -5.05
C ALA A 940 25.32 -23.07 -6.53
N GLY A 941 25.86 -22.24 -7.43
CA GLY A 941 25.83 -22.49 -8.87
C GLY A 941 26.94 -23.41 -9.36
N ARG A 942 26.71 -23.98 -10.54
CA ARG A 942 27.67 -24.80 -11.29
C ARG A 942 28.82 -23.96 -11.84
N THR A 943 30.05 -24.43 -11.64
CA THR A 943 31.27 -23.76 -12.11
C THR A 943 31.71 -24.18 -13.51
N ASP A 944 31.12 -25.26 -14.05
CA ASP A 944 31.39 -25.78 -15.40
C ASP A 944 30.53 -25.12 -16.49
N VAL A 945 29.61 -24.23 -16.11
CA VAL A 945 28.76 -23.48 -17.05
C VAL A 945 29.39 -22.12 -17.36
N PRO A 946 29.69 -21.83 -18.65
CA PRO A 946 30.38 -20.60 -19.02
C PRO A 946 29.50 -19.36 -18.82
N TYR A 947 30.17 -18.22 -18.65
CA TYR A 947 29.52 -16.93 -18.54
C TYR A 947 28.86 -16.53 -19.86
N LEU A 948 27.53 -16.39 -19.87
CA LEU A 948 26.79 -16.15 -21.12
C LEU A 948 26.72 -14.67 -21.52
N GLN A 949 26.75 -13.74 -20.57
CA GLN A 949 26.65 -12.30 -20.89
C GLN A 949 27.56 -11.44 -20.02
N VAL A 950 28.48 -10.71 -20.65
CA VAL A 950 29.35 -9.73 -20.01
C VAL A 950 28.70 -8.34 -20.03
N TYR A 951 28.50 -7.76 -18.85
CA TYR A 951 28.05 -6.37 -18.70
C TYR A 951 29.21 -5.49 -18.24
N THR A 952 29.33 -4.30 -18.82
CA THR A 952 30.21 -3.22 -18.34
C THR A 952 29.52 -2.44 -17.22
N LEU A 953 30.27 -1.65 -16.44
CA LEU A 953 29.75 -0.80 -15.34
C LEU A 953 28.65 0.17 -15.80
N ILE A 954 28.67 0.52 -17.10
CA ILE A 954 27.63 1.29 -17.78
C ILE A 954 27.28 0.50 -19.04
N ASP A 955 26.04 0.04 -19.17
CA ASP A 955 25.53 -0.46 -20.46
C ASP A 955 24.89 0.72 -21.19
N THR A 956 25.68 1.44 -22.00
CA THR A 956 25.21 2.60 -22.79
C THR A 956 24.41 2.18 -24.03
N THR A 957 24.14 0.89 -24.24
CA THR A 957 23.39 0.38 -25.40
C THR A 957 21.93 0.86 -25.45
N ALA A 958 21.49 1.62 -24.46
CA ALA A 958 20.16 2.20 -24.39
C ALA A 958 20.15 3.74 -24.44
N ALA A 959 21.20 4.36 -25.02
CA ALA A 959 21.13 5.74 -25.47
C ALA A 959 19.90 5.92 -26.38
N ARG A 960 19.29 7.12 -26.40
CA ARG A 960 18.19 7.50 -27.31
C ARG A 960 18.62 7.55 -28.80
N SER A 961 19.64 6.79 -29.19
CA SER A 961 20.11 6.66 -30.56
C SER A 961 19.42 5.47 -31.23
N GLU A 962 18.91 5.68 -32.44
CA GLU A 962 18.11 4.73 -33.24
C GLU A 962 18.82 3.40 -33.61
N GLU A 963 20.09 3.21 -33.25
CA GLU A 963 20.87 2.01 -33.59
C GLU A 963 20.91 0.99 -32.43
N CYS A 964 19.91 0.09 -32.35
CA CYS A 964 20.04 -1.21 -31.64
C CYS A 964 19.03 -2.31 -31.99
#